data_AF-A0A7C6KKQ7-F1
#
_entry.id   AF-A0A7C6KKQ7-F1
#
_cell.length_a   1.000
_cell.length_b   1.000
_cell.length_c   1.000
_cell.angle_alpha   90.00
_cell.angle_beta   90.00
_cell.angle_gamma   90.00
#
_symmetry.space_group_name_H-M   'P 1'
#
loop_
_entity.id
_entity.type
_entity.pdbx_description
1 polymer ?
#
loop_
_entity_poly.entity_id
_entity_poly.type
_entity_poly.pdbx_seq_one_letter_code
_entity_poly.pdbx_strand_id
1 'polypeptide(L)'
;MAPVGRALFERGEAALGSTIPNGKTGVCIPLVMFMLLVVAIAVWTTAAIPVQGSERVEIIRDQWGIAHVYADSNAGVFFGAGYATAQDRMLQMELFRRKVAGRLAEVLGPEWLQSDKLMRTLGLYRHAQRVVDHLSPDTREALEAYAAGVNHYLATEAGNLNPTFARLGIVPEPWTPADSIAVWMRIAEYFDTSWKQEVNSLRQRERQQEAGGGSGSAGAVVIDDAAAVVEEQDFARTSPDVYQRLKSYPRAQAEDDGWERVKASHAWAVSGEKTVTGKPLLESDPQIAVTLPSLWYEIHLSGGDYNARGIGLAGAPGFLIGWNEHLAWGATALGCDGSDLFQERLSPAGNEYQWRGVWYPVETRNEKILVKGAEPVVIKVKETRHGPLVDDFLAGRRPDEHFALHHTLLQETTTSIEGLLAMMRARNWTEFTEGLRQYRSPGLHIVYADADGNIGYHTAAAIPVRRGVYGIPQVGWSGEEEWAGYIPFEELPHVLNPSRGFIASANHLPVGSWYPHNLTIGTGGTGHNGRSWRLYELLEAGNSFSVEAFGEIHRDNINPIARDLVRVARILRERGLLSREALAFLSRLDEWDGRLTTLSPEATLAETLLAAVHRSLRPDGDTATLAARFGGGFAGVAFLLRTVLGEYERSGEIPLAPEVAAWVERVLRQAAEKAPKVPSRGPVEARPQRMVYQANLEGFPSLDPQADRLLPRFTTTAVETIWSQLGNSYTQIVDLADIDNSRSFLPPGISEDPRSRHYFDQVDLWVKGETHPAPLSREGVLRYQESVTELEWEGLKPVLKSAAASEPKPLLIGNILRGVVVTSRGGRSRAQTLSPATAAFLEERFLQLFNYATTENAFKWREMEPVRGQVDYSEIDAIVQWALDHDIVLKGHTLVWGNQGKQGVPAWLEEVPRQEVEALLKNRVQEIVARYAGRVDIWDVLNEPLHERWFEFIPDYAVKVFQWAREANPKALLLINEYGVLTEDGATKYAQYVRDLLEKGAPIDAIGIQAHISEPVPADQLRRALDILAGVGLPLHITELSVPSSGPMGRQAARNWTEEAQAEYLELFFRTAIAHPAVEAITMWGLWDGDIWRPGTGLIDADLRLKPSFFALERVLGAAAKVSPPQQQVVR
;
A
#
# COMPACT_ATOMS: atom_id res chain seq x y z
N MET A 1 52.11 -4.23 -44.35
CA MET A 1 52.53 -3.31 -43.27
C MET A 1 51.98 -3.86 -41.95
N ALA A 2 52.77 -3.79 -40.89
CA ALA A 2 52.77 -4.66 -39.71
C ALA A 2 51.42 -4.81 -38.95
N PRO A 3 51.17 -5.97 -38.29
CA PRO A 3 49.85 -6.60 -38.22
C PRO A 3 49.26 -6.73 -36.78
N VAL A 4 47.91 -6.76 -36.65
CA VAL A 4 47.02 -7.91 -36.26
C VAL A 4 47.22 -8.38 -34.80
N GLY A 5 46.23 -8.72 -33.97
CA GLY A 5 44.78 -8.94 -34.07
C GLY A 5 44.31 -9.89 -32.95
N ARG A 6 43.02 -9.75 -32.58
CA ARG A 6 42.05 -10.74 -32.03
C ARG A 6 42.48 -12.05 -31.30
N ALA A 7 41.81 -12.23 -30.15
CA ALA A 7 40.96 -13.38 -29.75
C ALA A 7 41.53 -14.58 -28.95
N LEU A 8 40.79 -14.88 -27.86
CA LEU A 8 40.35 -16.18 -27.29
C LEU A 8 41.39 -17.26 -26.98
N PHE A 9 41.38 -17.82 -25.75
CA PHE A 9 40.95 -19.22 -25.51
C PHE A 9 40.96 -19.62 -24.02
N GLU A 10 40.02 -20.52 -23.72
CA GLU A 10 39.69 -21.22 -22.48
C GLU A 10 40.72 -22.29 -22.00
N ARG A 11 40.54 -22.67 -20.72
CA ARG A 11 40.68 -24.02 -20.10
C ARG A 11 42.05 -24.73 -20.06
N GLY A 12 42.36 -25.25 -18.87
CA GLY A 12 43.35 -26.31 -18.70
C GLY A 12 43.60 -26.63 -17.22
N GLU A 13 42.79 -27.53 -16.66
CA GLU A 13 43.10 -28.26 -15.42
C GLU A 13 44.29 -29.21 -15.59
N ALA A 14 44.85 -29.59 -14.44
CA ALA A 14 45.38 -30.92 -14.09
C ALA A 14 46.90 -31.06 -13.82
N ALA A 15 47.14 -31.34 -12.54
CA ALA A 15 47.90 -32.49 -12.03
C ALA A 15 49.43 -32.41 -11.85
N LEU A 16 49.79 -32.29 -10.56
CA LEU A 16 50.63 -33.20 -9.78
C LEU A 16 52.03 -33.59 -10.32
N GLY A 17 53.05 -33.18 -9.56
CA GLY A 17 54.40 -33.73 -9.65
C GLY A 17 55.25 -33.34 -8.43
N SER A 18 55.36 -34.28 -7.50
CA SER A 18 56.08 -34.23 -6.22
C SER A 18 57.58 -33.88 -6.31
N THR A 19 58.12 -33.26 -5.24
CA THR A 19 59.28 -33.75 -4.45
C THR A 19 59.64 -32.78 -3.32
N ILE A 20 59.72 -33.30 -2.09
CA ILE A 20 60.33 -32.67 -0.90
C ILE A 20 61.79 -33.17 -0.84
N PRO A 21 62.79 -32.40 -0.38
CA PRO A 21 63.22 -32.59 1.02
C PRO A 21 63.77 -31.34 1.76
N ASN A 22 63.34 -31.22 3.01
CA ASN A 22 64.11 -30.83 4.22
C ASN A 22 64.92 -29.52 4.27
N GLY A 23 64.54 -28.63 5.20
CA GLY A 23 65.48 -27.66 5.74
C GLY A 23 64.89 -26.58 6.67
N LYS A 24 64.66 -26.94 7.94
CA LYS A 24 64.65 -26.06 9.13
C LYS A 24 63.65 -24.88 9.18
N THR A 25 62.73 -25.04 10.12
CA THR A 25 61.92 -24.06 10.82
C THR A 25 62.67 -22.81 11.27
N GLY A 26 62.05 -21.64 11.09
CA GLY A 26 62.39 -20.44 11.82
C GLY A 26 61.90 -19.15 11.15
N VAL A 27 60.87 -18.53 11.76
CA VAL A 27 60.49 -17.12 11.59
C VAL A 27 59.61 -16.77 10.36
N CYS A 28 58.31 -17.08 10.42
CA CYS A 28 57.29 -16.34 9.65
C CYS A 28 55.98 -16.05 10.41
N ILE A 29 55.84 -16.48 11.66
CA ILE A 29 54.63 -16.20 12.47
C ILE A 29 54.50 -14.72 12.90
N PRO A 30 55.58 -13.95 13.18
CA PRO A 30 55.40 -12.55 13.55
C PRO A 30 54.96 -11.69 12.37
N LEU A 31 55.35 -12.04 11.13
CA LEU A 31 55.01 -11.26 9.94
C LEU A 31 53.56 -11.50 9.48
N VAL A 32 53.07 -12.75 9.61
CA VAL A 32 51.68 -13.09 9.29
C VAL A 32 50.74 -12.62 10.40
N MET A 33 51.13 -12.68 11.68
CA MET A 33 50.35 -12.04 12.75
C MET A 33 50.39 -10.51 12.66
N PHE A 34 51.51 -9.90 12.27
CA PHE A 34 51.56 -8.45 12.04
C PHE A 34 50.77 -8.04 10.80
N MET A 35 50.79 -8.80 9.70
CA MET A 35 49.92 -8.53 8.54
C MET A 35 48.45 -8.80 8.84
N LEU A 36 48.10 -9.84 9.61
CA LEU A 36 46.72 -10.08 10.05
C LEU A 36 46.28 -9.05 11.07
N LEU A 37 47.18 -8.51 11.91
CA LEU A 37 46.89 -7.40 12.81
C LEU A 37 46.79 -6.08 12.02
N VAL A 38 47.60 -5.86 10.99
CA VAL A 38 47.52 -4.67 10.12
C VAL A 38 46.31 -4.74 9.20
N VAL A 39 45.89 -5.93 8.75
CA VAL A 39 44.64 -6.13 8.00
C VAL A 39 43.44 -6.10 8.94
N ALA A 40 43.53 -6.64 10.16
CA ALA A 40 42.47 -6.51 11.15
C ALA A 40 42.34 -5.07 11.67
N ILE A 41 43.45 -4.34 11.83
CA ILE A 41 43.47 -2.91 12.14
C ILE A 41 42.99 -2.13 10.91
N ALA A 42 43.41 -2.45 9.69
CA ALA A 42 42.91 -1.80 8.47
C ALA A 42 41.39 -2.01 8.32
N VAL A 43 40.89 -3.24 8.52
CA VAL A 43 39.47 -3.59 8.49
C VAL A 43 38.71 -2.97 9.69
N TRP A 44 39.33 -2.81 10.86
CA TRP A 44 38.77 -2.05 11.99
C TRP A 44 38.86 -0.53 11.82
N THR A 45 39.79 -0.02 11.02
CA THR A 45 39.94 1.42 10.72
C THR A 45 39.23 1.86 9.44
N THR A 46 38.74 0.92 8.62
CA THR A 46 37.85 1.19 7.48
C THR A 46 36.39 0.82 7.74
N ALA A 47 36.08 0.16 8.87
CA ALA A 47 34.76 0.28 9.46
C ALA A 47 34.67 1.66 10.11
N ALA A 48 34.45 2.68 9.30
CA ALA A 48 34.03 3.98 9.78
C ALA A 48 32.73 3.75 10.57
N ILE A 49 32.83 3.73 11.90
CA ILE A 49 31.72 4.19 12.73
C ILE A 49 31.48 5.61 12.22
N PRO A 50 30.31 5.94 11.64
CA PRO A 50 30.03 7.33 11.33
C PRO A 50 30.10 8.04 12.66
N VAL A 51 31.11 8.90 12.83
CA VAL A 51 31.00 9.97 13.80
C VAL A 51 29.71 10.69 13.41
N GLN A 52 28.70 10.70 14.28
CA GLN A 52 27.49 11.50 14.14
C GLN A 52 27.90 12.98 14.05
N GLY A 53 28.26 13.42 12.85
CA GLY A 53 28.26 14.82 12.45
C GLY A 53 26.91 15.14 11.83
N SER A 54 26.45 16.38 11.95
CA SER A 54 25.32 16.85 11.17
C SER A 54 25.63 16.70 9.67
N GLU A 55 24.72 16.09 8.93
CA GLU A 55 24.71 16.08 7.46
C GLU A 55 24.23 17.46 6.98
N ARG A 56 24.85 17.98 5.92
CA ARG A 56 24.37 19.21 5.27
C ARG A 56 23.32 18.85 4.23
N VAL A 57 22.14 19.45 4.34
CA VAL A 57 21.08 19.38 3.34
C VAL A 57 20.95 20.75 2.69
N GLU A 58 21.04 20.81 1.36
CA GLU A 58 20.97 22.04 0.59
C GLU A 58 19.72 22.04 -0.29
N ILE A 59 18.95 23.13 -0.24
CA ILE A 59 17.76 23.32 -1.06
C ILE A 59 18.01 24.53 -1.96
N ILE A 60 18.18 24.29 -3.26
CA ILE A 60 18.25 25.33 -4.28
C ILE A 60 16.84 25.53 -4.83
N ARG A 61 16.32 26.76 -4.82
CA ARG A 61 15.09 27.09 -5.55
C ARG A 61 15.43 27.75 -6.87
N ASP A 62 14.79 27.29 -7.94
CA ASP A 62 14.91 27.93 -9.26
C ASP A 62 13.97 29.15 -9.38
N GLN A 63 14.04 29.86 -10.51
CA GLN A 63 13.24 31.06 -10.77
C GLN A 63 11.73 30.83 -10.88
N TRP A 64 11.27 29.57 -10.91
CA TRP A 64 9.85 29.18 -10.85
C TRP A 64 9.45 28.66 -9.46
N GLY A 65 10.39 28.72 -8.51
CA GLY A 65 10.21 28.33 -7.12
C GLY A 65 10.38 26.84 -6.87
N ILE A 66 10.74 26.03 -7.87
CA ILE A 66 10.86 24.59 -7.75
C ILE A 66 12.07 24.27 -6.88
N ALA A 67 11.88 23.40 -5.88
CA ALA A 67 12.94 23.00 -4.97
C ALA A 67 13.80 21.89 -5.59
N HIS A 68 15.11 22.05 -5.50
CA HIS A 68 16.13 21.06 -5.82
C HIS A 68 16.90 20.73 -4.55
N VAL A 69 16.67 19.55 -4.00
CA VAL A 69 17.21 19.10 -2.72
C VAL A 69 18.47 18.27 -2.97
N TYR A 70 19.56 18.65 -2.32
CA TYR A 70 20.85 17.96 -2.35
C TYR A 70 21.24 17.51 -0.94
N ALA A 71 21.59 16.23 -0.80
CA ALA A 71 22.14 15.65 0.42
C ALA A 71 23.02 14.43 0.07
N ASP A 72 23.80 13.90 1.00
CA ASP A 72 24.66 12.74 0.75
C ASP A 72 23.91 11.40 0.97
N SER A 73 22.89 11.40 1.84
CA SER A 73 22.13 10.21 2.24
C SER A 73 20.67 10.24 1.76
N ASN A 74 20.06 9.05 1.61
CA ASN A 74 18.62 8.93 1.32
C ASN A 74 17.77 9.69 2.35
N ALA A 75 18.06 9.53 3.64
CA ALA A 75 17.37 10.22 4.71
C ALA A 75 17.53 11.75 4.62
N GLY A 76 18.74 12.26 4.32
CA GLY A 76 18.98 13.69 4.13
C GLY A 76 18.16 14.28 2.98
N VAL A 77 18.07 13.55 1.86
CA VAL A 77 17.24 13.94 0.71
C VAL A 77 15.76 14.04 1.09
N PHE A 78 15.20 13.03 1.75
CA PHE A 78 13.79 13.06 2.14
C PHE A 78 13.51 14.07 3.26
N PHE A 79 14.45 14.30 4.18
CA PHE A 79 14.36 15.39 5.14
C PHE A 79 14.24 16.75 4.45
N GLY A 80 15.13 17.04 3.48
CA GLY A 80 15.06 18.27 2.70
C GLY A 80 13.77 18.38 1.89
N ALA A 81 13.30 17.26 1.32
CA ALA A 81 12.03 17.20 0.60
C ALA A 81 10.84 17.57 1.51
N GLY A 82 10.80 17.03 2.72
CA GLY A 82 9.77 17.34 3.71
C GLY A 82 9.79 18.82 4.11
N TYR A 83 10.97 19.38 4.37
CA TYR A 83 11.12 20.80 4.70
C TYR A 83 10.67 21.71 3.54
N ALA A 84 11.15 21.46 2.32
CA ALA A 84 10.79 22.24 1.14
C ALA A 84 9.28 22.21 0.85
N THR A 85 8.68 21.01 0.93
CA THR A 85 7.25 20.84 0.69
C THR A 85 6.42 21.56 1.76
N ALA A 86 6.81 21.50 3.03
CA ALA A 86 6.12 22.23 4.09
C ALA A 86 6.26 23.75 3.91
N GLN A 87 7.42 24.23 3.47
CA GLN A 87 7.63 25.64 3.14
C GLN A 87 6.63 26.14 2.08
N ASP A 88 6.30 25.31 1.09
CA ASP A 88 5.40 25.69 0.01
C ASP A 88 3.92 25.38 0.25
N ARG A 89 3.60 24.30 0.98
CA ARG A 89 2.29 23.61 0.95
C ARG A 89 1.74 23.15 2.31
N MET A 90 2.26 23.62 3.45
CA MET A 90 1.86 23.10 4.77
C MET A 90 0.36 23.18 5.05
N LEU A 91 -0.35 24.23 4.62
CA LEU A 91 -1.80 24.35 4.80
C LEU A 91 -2.55 23.32 3.95
N GLN A 92 -2.18 23.14 2.69
CA GLN A 92 -2.75 22.10 1.82
C GLN A 92 -2.54 20.71 2.43
N MET A 93 -1.32 20.42 2.92
CA MET A 93 -0.99 19.18 3.61
C MET A 93 -1.87 18.97 4.86
N GLU A 94 -2.06 19.99 5.67
CA GLU A 94 -2.93 19.95 6.85
C GLU A 94 -4.39 19.65 6.48
N LEU A 95 -4.90 20.27 5.41
CA LEU A 95 -6.27 20.04 4.94
C LEU A 95 -6.44 18.63 4.37
N PHE A 96 -5.45 18.09 3.65
CA PHE A 96 -5.48 16.70 3.19
C PHE A 96 -5.48 15.71 4.34
N ARG A 97 -4.59 15.88 5.34
CA ARG A 97 -4.59 15.08 6.57
C ARG A 97 -5.96 15.09 7.25
N ARG A 98 -6.54 16.27 7.46
CA ARG A 98 -7.86 16.41 8.11
C ARG A 98 -8.99 15.80 7.30
N LYS A 99 -8.92 15.88 5.97
CA LYS A 99 -9.90 15.23 5.09
C LYS A 99 -9.92 13.72 5.35
N VAL A 100 -8.77 13.05 5.28
CA VAL A 100 -8.69 11.59 5.41
C VAL A 100 -8.97 11.13 6.84
N ALA A 101 -8.55 11.92 7.83
CA ALA A 101 -8.86 11.66 9.23
C ALA A 101 -10.32 11.95 9.60
N GLY A 102 -11.13 12.52 8.70
CA GLY A 102 -12.49 12.97 9.00
C GLY A 102 -12.52 13.98 10.15
N ARG A 103 -11.80 15.09 9.97
CA ARG A 103 -11.62 16.22 10.91
C ARG A 103 -11.79 17.60 10.23
N LEU A 104 -12.45 17.68 9.08
CA LEU A 104 -12.69 18.98 8.44
C LEU A 104 -13.76 19.79 9.17
N ALA A 105 -14.81 19.14 9.69
CA ALA A 105 -15.88 19.79 10.43
C ALA A 105 -15.39 20.45 11.72
N GLU A 106 -14.29 19.95 12.29
CA GLU A 106 -13.61 20.53 13.46
C GLU A 106 -13.18 21.98 13.22
N VAL A 107 -12.80 22.33 11.99
CA VAL A 107 -12.19 23.63 11.64
C VAL A 107 -13.00 24.46 10.66
N LEU A 108 -13.81 23.81 9.82
CA LEU A 108 -14.63 24.47 8.79
C LEU A 108 -16.09 24.61 9.24
N GLY A 109 -16.67 23.61 9.91
CA GLY A 109 -18.04 23.69 10.44
C GLY A 109 -18.97 22.54 10.03
N PRO A 110 -20.27 22.64 10.38
CA PRO A 110 -21.25 21.57 10.20
C PRO A 110 -21.45 21.10 8.76
N GLU A 111 -21.20 21.95 7.76
CA GLU A 111 -21.32 21.62 6.34
C GLU A 111 -20.35 20.52 5.90
N TRP A 112 -19.25 20.30 6.63
CA TRP A 112 -18.28 19.25 6.37
C TRP A 112 -18.53 17.96 7.14
N LEU A 113 -19.54 17.92 8.00
CA LEU A 113 -19.83 16.77 8.85
C LEU A 113 -20.11 15.50 8.03
N GLN A 114 -20.79 15.61 6.88
CA GLN A 114 -21.07 14.42 6.04
C GLN A 114 -19.80 13.84 5.41
N SER A 115 -18.86 14.70 5.01
CA SER A 115 -17.54 14.28 4.56
C SER A 115 -16.80 13.55 5.69
N ASP A 116 -16.78 14.12 6.89
CA ASP A 116 -16.09 13.50 8.03
C ASP A 116 -16.73 12.18 8.43
N LYS A 117 -18.06 12.07 8.41
CA LYS A 117 -18.77 10.81 8.64
C LYS A 117 -18.34 9.74 7.64
N LEU A 118 -18.30 10.05 6.36
CA LEU A 118 -17.83 9.11 5.34
C LEU A 118 -16.41 8.63 5.64
N MET A 119 -15.47 9.56 5.85
CA MET A 119 -14.06 9.22 6.06
C MET A 119 -13.83 8.42 7.36
N ARG A 120 -14.60 8.71 8.42
CA ARG A 120 -14.62 7.93 9.68
C ARG A 120 -15.21 6.54 9.50
N THR A 121 -16.26 6.41 8.69
CA THR A 121 -16.83 5.11 8.33
C THR A 121 -15.84 4.27 7.53
N LEU A 122 -15.23 4.84 6.48
CA LEU A 122 -14.22 4.15 5.67
C LEU A 122 -12.99 3.76 6.51
N GLY A 123 -12.55 4.62 7.44
CA GLY A 123 -11.44 4.32 8.34
C GLY A 123 -10.05 4.37 7.69
N LEU A 124 -9.90 5.07 6.55
CA LEU A 124 -8.65 5.13 5.78
C LEU A 124 -7.46 5.62 6.61
N TYR A 125 -7.63 6.64 7.46
CA TYR A 125 -6.54 7.14 8.30
C TYR A 125 -6.06 6.10 9.34
N ARG A 126 -6.99 5.38 9.98
CA ARG A 126 -6.63 4.28 10.88
C ARG A 126 -5.92 3.17 10.13
N HIS A 127 -6.37 2.88 8.91
CA HIS A 127 -5.72 1.90 8.07
C HIS A 127 -4.30 2.34 7.70
N ALA A 128 -4.08 3.60 7.32
CA ALA A 128 -2.75 4.18 7.07
C ALA A 128 -1.81 4.03 8.29
N GLN A 129 -2.31 4.22 9.52
CA GLN A 129 -1.54 3.98 10.74
C GLN A 129 -1.08 2.52 10.88
N ARG A 130 -1.92 1.54 10.51
CA ARG A 130 -1.56 0.12 10.51
C ARG A 130 -0.55 -0.23 9.41
N VAL A 131 -0.63 0.43 8.26
CA VAL A 131 0.31 0.24 7.15
C VAL A 131 1.72 0.65 7.54
N VAL A 132 1.89 1.67 8.40
CA VAL A 132 3.21 2.09 8.88
C VAL A 132 3.99 0.90 9.47
N ASP A 133 3.35 -0.01 10.20
CA ASP A 133 4.00 -1.17 10.81
C ASP A 133 4.52 -2.21 9.81
N HIS A 134 4.05 -2.15 8.55
CA HIS A 134 4.35 -3.12 7.50
C HIS A 134 5.26 -2.57 6.40
N LEU A 135 5.71 -1.31 6.53
CA LEU A 135 6.62 -0.69 5.57
C LEU A 135 7.96 -1.44 5.52
N SER A 136 8.50 -1.58 4.31
CA SER A 136 9.90 -1.91 4.10
C SER A 136 10.83 -0.94 4.85
N PRO A 137 12.02 -1.38 5.31
CA PRO A 137 12.97 -0.52 6.03
C PRO A 137 13.30 0.78 5.27
N ASP A 138 13.56 0.69 3.97
CA ASP A 138 13.85 1.85 3.10
C ASP A 138 12.69 2.84 3.06
N THR A 139 11.45 2.36 2.87
CA THR A 139 10.27 3.24 2.79
C THR A 139 9.98 3.87 4.14
N ARG A 140 10.12 3.12 5.24
CA ARG A 140 9.99 3.65 6.59
C ARG A 140 10.99 4.79 6.82
N GLU A 141 12.27 4.58 6.51
CA GLU A 141 13.31 5.60 6.67
C GLU A 141 12.99 6.86 5.85
N ALA A 142 12.59 6.71 4.59
CA ALA A 142 12.20 7.83 3.74
C ALA A 142 11.02 8.63 4.31
N LEU A 143 9.97 7.95 4.79
CA LEU A 143 8.79 8.61 5.36
C LEU A 143 9.07 9.25 6.73
N GLU A 144 9.89 8.62 7.56
CA GLU A 144 10.32 9.19 8.85
C GLU A 144 11.19 10.43 8.63
N ALA A 145 12.12 10.40 7.67
CA ALA A 145 12.95 11.53 7.32
C ALA A 145 12.12 12.69 6.72
N TYR A 146 11.20 12.38 5.80
CA TYR A 146 10.26 13.36 5.26
C TYR A 146 9.43 14.03 6.37
N ALA A 147 8.86 13.24 7.28
CA ALA A 147 8.13 13.75 8.43
C ALA A 147 9.01 14.63 9.34
N ALA A 148 10.27 14.23 9.57
CA ALA A 148 11.22 15.04 10.34
C ALA A 148 11.52 16.39 9.68
N GLY A 149 11.63 16.43 8.35
CA GLY A 149 11.79 17.68 7.58
C GLY A 149 10.60 18.63 7.72
N VAL A 150 9.39 18.10 7.58
CA VAL A 150 8.14 18.87 7.81
C VAL A 150 8.11 19.42 9.24
N ASN A 151 8.42 18.57 10.22
CA ASN A 151 8.41 18.95 11.63
C ASN A 151 9.51 19.96 11.99
N HIS A 152 10.66 19.88 11.33
CA HIS A 152 11.72 20.88 11.47
C HIS A 152 11.22 22.25 10.99
N TYR A 153 10.60 22.31 9.80
CA TYR A 153 9.97 23.55 9.31
C TYR A 153 8.93 24.09 10.29
N LEU A 154 8.02 23.26 10.80
CA LEU A 154 7.02 23.67 11.79
C LEU A 154 7.65 24.23 13.07
N ALA A 155 8.78 23.69 13.51
CA ALA A 155 9.48 24.11 14.71
C ALA A 155 10.26 25.41 14.54
N THR A 156 10.93 25.60 13.39
CA THR A 156 11.82 26.76 13.15
C THR A 156 11.09 27.94 12.52
N GLU A 157 10.02 27.69 11.77
CA GLU A 157 9.29 28.70 10.98
C GLU A 157 7.85 28.94 11.49
N ALA A 158 7.56 28.64 12.76
CA ALA A 158 6.23 28.81 13.35
C ALA A 158 5.65 30.23 13.19
N GLY A 159 6.50 31.26 13.16
CA GLY A 159 6.11 32.65 12.93
C GLY A 159 5.86 33.02 11.46
N ASN A 160 6.21 32.15 10.52
CA ASN A 160 6.14 32.39 9.08
C ASN A 160 5.08 31.52 8.37
N LEU A 161 4.35 30.68 9.10
CA LEU A 161 3.27 29.87 8.56
C LEU A 161 2.25 30.69 7.76
N ASN A 162 1.59 30.04 6.80
CA ASN A 162 0.54 30.64 5.99
C ASN A 162 -0.51 31.35 6.91
N PRO A 163 -0.84 32.63 6.69
CA PRO A 163 -1.73 33.39 7.57
C PRO A 163 -3.12 32.75 7.76
N THR A 164 -3.54 31.90 6.82
CA THR A 164 -4.80 31.17 6.92
C THR A 164 -4.82 30.17 8.09
N PHE A 165 -3.69 29.67 8.57
CA PHE A 165 -3.64 28.87 9.82
C PHE A 165 -4.25 29.66 11.00
N ALA A 166 -3.77 30.89 11.22
CA ALA A 166 -4.28 31.76 12.27
C ALA A 166 -5.76 32.14 12.05
N ARG A 167 -6.16 32.38 10.79
CA ARG A 167 -7.56 32.68 10.42
C ARG A 167 -8.51 31.52 10.77
N LEU A 168 -8.09 30.28 10.56
CA LEU A 168 -8.88 29.09 10.86
C LEU A 168 -8.78 28.67 12.33
N GLY A 169 -7.83 29.21 13.08
CA GLY A 169 -7.53 28.80 14.46
C GLY A 169 -6.85 27.45 14.52
N ILE A 170 -6.11 27.07 13.48
CA ILE A 170 -5.41 25.79 13.38
C ILE A 170 -3.99 25.95 13.90
N VAL A 171 -3.62 25.08 14.84
CA VAL A 171 -2.22 24.84 15.21
C VAL A 171 -1.83 23.50 14.56
N PRO A 172 -0.86 23.47 13.64
CA PRO A 172 -0.50 22.24 12.95
C PRO A 172 0.08 21.21 13.93
N GLU A 173 -0.41 19.99 13.83
CA GLU A 173 0.14 18.84 14.57
C GLU A 173 1.42 18.35 13.87
N PRO A 174 2.37 17.72 14.59
CA PRO A 174 3.53 17.08 13.96
C PRO A 174 3.09 16.13 12.84
N TRP A 175 3.79 16.16 11.72
CA TRP A 175 3.61 15.23 10.62
C TRP A 175 4.21 13.87 10.96
N THR A 176 3.56 12.80 10.49
CA THR A 176 3.95 11.41 10.73
C THR A 176 3.98 10.61 9.42
N PRO A 177 4.67 9.45 9.35
CA PRO A 177 4.60 8.56 8.18
C PRO A 177 3.17 8.16 7.78
N ALA A 178 2.28 7.99 8.76
CA ALA A 178 0.88 7.67 8.51
C ALA A 178 0.14 8.79 7.75
N ASP A 179 0.49 10.05 8.00
CA ASP A 179 -0.09 11.18 7.28
C ASP A 179 0.27 11.13 5.79
N SER A 180 1.51 10.77 5.45
CA SER A 180 1.95 10.61 4.06
C SER A 180 1.20 9.48 3.33
N ILE A 181 1.04 8.33 3.98
CA ILE A 181 0.26 7.21 3.43
C ILE A 181 -1.21 7.61 3.25
N ALA A 182 -1.79 8.29 4.25
CA ALA A 182 -3.18 8.73 4.22
C ALA A 182 -3.44 9.72 3.07
N VAL A 183 -2.54 10.68 2.83
CA VAL A 183 -2.64 11.61 1.69
C VAL A 183 -2.68 10.86 0.36
N TRP A 184 -1.83 9.84 0.17
CA TRP A 184 -1.88 9.02 -1.04
C TRP A 184 -3.19 8.22 -1.16
N MET A 185 -3.62 7.57 -0.07
CA MET A 185 -4.88 6.82 -0.03
C MET A 185 -6.09 7.69 -0.34
N ARG A 186 -6.07 8.99 0.00
CA ARG A 186 -7.12 9.93 -0.41
C ARG A 186 -7.22 9.98 -1.91
N ILE A 187 -6.10 10.19 -2.61
CA ILE A 187 -6.12 10.33 -4.06
C ILE A 187 -6.55 9.02 -4.70
N ALA A 188 -6.13 7.88 -4.17
CA ALA A 188 -6.62 6.59 -4.61
C ALA A 188 -8.15 6.44 -4.48
N GLU A 189 -8.75 6.76 -3.33
CA GLU A 189 -10.22 6.70 -3.14
C GLU A 189 -10.95 7.68 -4.07
N TYR A 190 -10.37 8.84 -4.38
CA TYR A 190 -11.00 9.80 -5.28
C TYR A 190 -11.19 9.23 -6.69
N PHE A 191 -10.23 8.42 -7.15
CA PHE A 191 -10.27 7.83 -8.49
C PHE A 191 -11.06 6.52 -8.57
N ASP A 192 -11.38 5.91 -7.43
CA ASP A 192 -12.09 4.63 -7.28
C ASP A 192 -13.33 4.77 -6.38
N THR A 193 -14.43 5.26 -6.95
CA THR A 193 -15.73 5.36 -6.27
C THR A 193 -16.85 4.64 -7.02
N SER A 194 -16.52 3.62 -7.81
CA SER A 194 -17.46 2.79 -8.59
C SER A 194 -18.58 2.24 -7.69
N TRP A 195 -18.20 1.79 -6.49
CA TRP A 195 -19.10 1.23 -5.47
C TRP A 195 -20.35 2.08 -5.17
N LYS A 196 -20.26 3.42 -5.28
CA LYS A 196 -21.40 4.32 -5.01
C LYS A 196 -22.57 4.14 -5.98
N GLN A 197 -22.34 3.52 -7.14
CA GLN A 197 -23.39 3.30 -8.16
C GLN A 197 -23.95 1.87 -8.17
N GLU A 198 -23.28 0.90 -7.55
CA GLU A 198 -23.64 -0.51 -7.67
C GLU A 198 -25.09 -0.79 -7.25
N VAL A 199 -25.56 -0.18 -6.15
CA VAL A 199 -26.96 -0.34 -5.72
C VAL A 199 -27.93 0.22 -6.76
N ASN A 200 -27.62 1.35 -7.41
CA ASN A 200 -28.47 1.87 -8.48
C ASN A 200 -28.47 0.94 -9.70
N SER A 201 -27.31 0.39 -10.06
CA SER A 201 -27.16 -0.62 -11.13
C SER A 201 -27.98 -1.86 -10.84
N LEU A 202 -27.95 -2.37 -9.59
CA LEU A 202 -28.79 -3.46 -9.13
C LEU A 202 -30.28 -3.14 -9.32
N ARG A 203 -30.73 -1.95 -8.88
CA ARG A 203 -32.13 -1.52 -9.04
C ARG A 203 -32.56 -1.42 -10.49
N GLN A 204 -31.66 -0.97 -11.36
CA GLN A 204 -31.92 -0.92 -12.80
C GLN A 204 -32.11 -2.33 -13.37
N ARG A 205 -31.25 -3.27 -12.98
CA ARG A 205 -31.32 -4.68 -13.39
C ARG A 205 -32.61 -5.36 -12.91
N GLU A 206 -33.00 -5.15 -11.66
CA GLU A 206 -34.27 -5.66 -11.11
C GLU A 206 -35.48 -5.16 -11.92
N ARG A 207 -35.55 -3.84 -12.20
CA ARG A 207 -36.64 -3.26 -13.02
C ARG A 207 -36.69 -3.84 -14.44
N GLN A 208 -35.54 -4.08 -15.06
CA GLN A 208 -35.48 -4.68 -16.40
C GLN A 208 -36.02 -6.12 -16.39
N GLN A 209 -35.66 -6.90 -15.37
CA GLN A 209 -36.16 -8.26 -15.19
C GLN A 209 -37.67 -8.28 -14.94
N GLU A 210 -38.19 -7.39 -14.08
CA GLU A 210 -39.63 -7.26 -13.78
C GLU A 210 -40.46 -6.83 -15.01
N ALA A 211 -39.89 -6.00 -15.89
CA ALA A 211 -40.57 -5.53 -17.10
C ALA A 211 -40.71 -6.60 -18.20
N GLY A 212 -40.33 -7.85 -17.94
CA GLY A 212 -40.37 -8.94 -18.93
C GLY A 212 -39.32 -8.82 -20.03
N GLY A 213 -38.40 -7.86 -19.91
CA GLY A 213 -37.18 -7.80 -20.71
C GLY A 213 -36.21 -8.85 -20.18
N GLY A 214 -36.36 -10.11 -20.61
CA GLY A 214 -35.35 -11.13 -20.34
C GLY A 214 -34.02 -10.59 -20.85
N SER A 215 -33.02 -10.46 -19.95
CA SER A 215 -31.71 -9.80 -20.15
C SER A 215 -31.53 -9.40 -21.61
N GLY A 216 -32.16 -8.29 -22.03
CA GLY A 216 -32.16 -7.92 -23.44
C GLY A 216 -30.69 -7.85 -23.78
N SER A 217 -30.21 -8.80 -24.59
CA SER A 217 -28.79 -9.07 -24.71
C SER A 217 -28.14 -7.72 -24.93
N ALA A 218 -27.40 -7.22 -23.94
CA ALA A 218 -26.42 -6.20 -24.25
C ALA A 218 -25.66 -6.85 -25.40
N GLY A 219 -25.81 -6.30 -26.61
CA GLY A 219 -25.14 -6.88 -27.78
C GLY A 219 -23.67 -7.05 -27.40
N ALA A 220 -23.03 -8.11 -27.89
CA ALA A 220 -21.62 -8.34 -27.60
C ALA A 220 -20.85 -7.02 -27.72
N VAL A 221 -20.14 -6.63 -26.65
CA VAL A 221 -19.40 -5.37 -26.60
C VAL A 221 -18.47 -5.32 -27.82
N VAL A 222 -18.65 -4.30 -28.66
CA VAL A 222 -17.86 -4.13 -29.88
C VAL A 222 -16.58 -3.40 -29.52
N ILE A 223 -15.44 -4.07 -29.70
CA ILE A 223 -14.09 -3.56 -29.41
C ILE A 223 -13.36 -3.24 -30.72
N ASP A 224 -12.82 -2.03 -30.85
CA ASP A 224 -11.89 -1.62 -31.91
C ASP A 224 -10.47 -2.04 -31.52
N ASP A 225 -10.10 -3.28 -31.87
CA ASP A 225 -8.77 -3.84 -31.55
C ASP A 225 -7.61 -3.00 -32.10
N ALA A 226 -7.81 -2.27 -33.20
CA ALA A 226 -6.79 -1.41 -33.80
C ALA A 226 -6.52 -0.15 -32.97
N ALA A 227 -7.43 0.22 -32.06
CA ALA A 227 -7.26 1.33 -31.14
C ALA A 227 -6.52 0.95 -29.85
N ALA A 228 -6.25 -0.34 -29.60
CA ALA A 228 -5.61 -0.77 -28.37
C ALA A 228 -4.18 -0.21 -28.23
N VAL A 229 -3.82 0.23 -27.02
CA VAL A 229 -2.44 0.61 -26.69
C VAL A 229 -1.50 -0.59 -26.86
N VAL A 230 -1.91 -1.75 -26.38
CA VAL A 230 -1.18 -3.03 -26.50
C VAL A 230 -1.85 -3.92 -27.55
N GLU A 231 -1.20 -4.08 -28.69
CA GLU A 231 -1.62 -5.00 -29.74
C GLU A 231 -1.29 -6.46 -29.37
N GLU A 232 -2.14 -7.39 -29.80
CA GLU A 232 -1.97 -8.83 -29.52
C GLU A 232 -0.61 -9.37 -30.00
N GLN A 233 -0.23 -8.99 -31.22
CA GLN A 233 1.01 -9.45 -31.85
C GLN A 233 2.26 -8.97 -31.11
N ASP A 234 2.23 -7.72 -30.60
CA ASP A 234 3.34 -7.17 -29.84
C ASP A 234 3.41 -7.80 -28.44
N PHE A 235 2.27 -8.00 -27.77
CA PHE A 235 2.23 -8.71 -26.48
C PHE A 235 2.73 -10.15 -26.60
N ALA A 236 2.26 -10.90 -27.61
CA ALA A 236 2.69 -12.28 -27.85
C ALA A 236 4.20 -12.39 -28.14
N ARG A 237 4.79 -11.35 -28.74
CA ARG A 237 6.23 -11.26 -28.99
C ARG A 237 7.01 -10.92 -27.73
N THR A 238 6.54 -9.97 -26.91
CA THR A 238 7.27 -9.53 -25.72
C THR A 238 7.15 -10.51 -24.56
N SER A 239 6.01 -11.19 -24.43
CA SER A 239 5.66 -12.02 -23.27
C SER A 239 4.97 -13.32 -23.67
N PRO A 240 5.64 -14.21 -24.43
CA PRO A 240 5.02 -15.38 -25.05
C PRO A 240 4.43 -16.36 -24.03
N ASP A 241 5.11 -16.62 -22.91
CA ASP A 241 4.62 -17.56 -21.89
C ASP A 241 3.36 -17.04 -21.18
N VAL A 242 3.32 -15.74 -20.89
CA VAL A 242 2.15 -15.07 -20.32
C VAL A 242 0.99 -15.11 -21.30
N TYR A 243 1.25 -14.82 -22.59
CA TYR A 243 0.25 -14.87 -23.64
C TYR A 243 -0.42 -16.26 -23.74
N GLN A 244 0.36 -17.34 -23.68
CA GLN A 244 -0.20 -18.70 -23.67
C GLN A 244 -1.06 -18.97 -22.44
N ARG A 245 -0.69 -18.47 -21.25
CA ARG A 245 -1.55 -18.56 -20.05
C ARG A 245 -2.86 -17.81 -20.23
N LEU A 246 -2.82 -16.57 -20.72
CA LEU A 246 -4.01 -15.76 -20.97
C LEU A 246 -4.99 -16.45 -21.94
N LYS A 247 -4.48 -17.14 -22.97
CA LYS A 247 -5.30 -17.92 -23.91
C LYS A 247 -5.96 -19.16 -23.30
N SER A 248 -5.47 -19.64 -22.16
CA SER A 248 -6.07 -20.77 -21.44
C SER A 248 -7.27 -20.37 -20.57
N TYR A 249 -7.41 -19.09 -20.23
CA TYR A 249 -8.51 -18.62 -19.41
C TYR A 249 -9.82 -18.54 -20.21
N PRO A 250 -10.96 -18.83 -19.57
CA PRO A 250 -12.26 -18.50 -20.16
C PRO A 250 -12.34 -16.99 -20.34
N ARG A 251 -12.90 -16.53 -21.47
CA ARG A 251 -13.13 -15.10 -21.69
C ARG A 251 -14.16 -14.60 -20.68
N ALA A 252 -13.80 -13.60 -19.89
CA ALA A 252 -14.78 -12.84 -19.12
C ALA A 252 -15.79 -12.23 -20.09
N GLN A 253 -17.08 -12.21 -19.72
CA GLN A 253 -18.05 -11.43 -20.47
C GLN A 253 -17.71 -9.96 -20.26
N ALA A 254 -17.35 -9.27 -21.34
CA ALA A 254 -17.28 -7.81 -21.33
C ALA A 254 -18.71 -7.30 -21.10
N GLU A 255 -18.93 -6.65 -19.96
CA GLU A 255 -20.18 -5.97 -19.66
C GLU A 255 -19.97 -4.47 -19.95
N ASP A 256 -20.89 -3.89 -20.74
CA ASP A 256 -20.95 -2.44 -20.94
C ASP A 256 -21.49 -1.81 -19.65
N ASP A 257 -20.61 -1.18 -18.88
CA ASP A 257 -20.98 -0.51 -17.63
C ASP A 257 -21.75 0.80 -17.89
N GLY A 258 -21.85 1.27 -19.14
CA GLY A 258 -22.61 2.46 -19.51
C GLY A 258 -22.06 3.78 -18.96
N TRP A 259 -20.83 3.80 -18.43
CA TRP A 259 -20.28 4.97 -17.74
C TRP A 259 -18.92 5.42 -18.31
N GLU A 260 -18.91 5.91 -19.55
CA GLU A 260 -17.84 6.83 -19.99
C GLU A 260 -17.97 8.16 -19.22
N ARG A 261 -17.28 8.27 -18.08
CA ARG A 261 -16.89 9.59 -17.56
C ARG A 261 -15.58 9.95 -18.24
N VAL A 262 -15.62 10.93 -19.14
CA VAL A 262 -14.44 11.53 -19.75
C VAL A 262 -13.55 12.07 -18.62
N LYS A 263 -12.55 11.29 -18.22
CA LYS A 263 -11.39 11.78 -17.49
C LYS A 263 -10.33 12.04 -18.55
N ALA A 264 -9.80 13.26 -18.57
CA ALA A 264 -8.79 13.63 -19.54
C ALA A 264 -7.41 13.45 -18.91
N SER A 265 -6.49 12.78 -19.57
CA SER A 265 -5.04 12.75 -19.32
C SER A 265 -4.40 12.10 -20.53
N HIS A 266 -3.17 12.45 -20.87
CA HIS A 266 -2.44 11.75 -21.92
C HIS A 266 -0.95 11.68 -21.61
N ALA A 267 -0.32 10.66 -22.19
CA ALA A 267 1.12 10.45 -22.11
C ALA A 267 1.54 9.68 -23.35
N TRP A 268 2.70 10.01 -23.92
CA TRP A 268 3.23 9.30 -25.07
C TRP A 268 4.75 9.32 -25.10
N ALA A 269 5.30 8.32 -25.78
CA ALA A 269 6.73 8.19 -26.02
C ALA A 269 6.96 7.75 -27.47
N VAL A 270 8.04 8.25 -28.07
CA VAL A 270 8.51 7.82 -29.39
C VAL A 270 9.90 7.23 -29.27
N SER A 271 10.16 6.16 -30.01
CA SER A 271 11.49 5.55 -30.09
C SER A 271 12.47 6.47 -30.81
N GLY A 272 13.77 6.19 -30.65
CA GLY A 272 14.84 6.92 -31.34
C GLY A 272 14.73 6.91 -32.87
N GLU A 273 14.06 5.93 -33.46
CA GLU A 273 13.83 5.87 -34.92
C GLU A 273 12.93 7.01 -35.44
N LYS A 274 12.15 7.62 -34.54
CA LYS A 274 11.23 8.71 -34.88
C LYS A 274 11.76 10.07 -34.43
N THR A 275 13.00 10.17 -33.91
CA THR A 275 13.58 11.41 -33.40
C THR A 275 14.83 11.82 -34.18
N VAL A 276 15.16 13.12 -34.15
CA VAL A 276 16.36 13.64 -34.83
C VAL A 276 17.66 13.25 -34.12
N THR A 277 17.60 12.90 -32.84
CA THR A 277 18.75 12.56 -32.00
C THR A 277 19.06 11.06 -31.99
N GLY A 278 18.13 10.22 -32.44
CA GLY A 278 18.24 8.76 -32.32
C GLY A 278 17.97 8.24 -30.90
N LYS A 279 17.52 9.09 -29.97
CA LYS A 279 17.11 8.71 -28.60
C LYS A 279 15.64 9.01 -28.35
N PRO A 280 14.98 8.29 -27.42
CA PRO A 280 13.55 8.47 -27.20
C PRO A 280 13.20 9.84 -26.63
N LEU A 281 11.95 10.26 -26.87
CA LEU A 281 11.31 11.40 -26.20
C LEU A 281 10.05 10.91 -25.49
N LEU A 282 9.76 11.48 -24.33
CA LEU A 282 8.54 11.19 -23.58
C LEU A 282 7.83 12.48 -23.16
N GLU A 283 6.52 12.51 -23.31
CA GLU A 283 5.66 13.56 -22.79
C GLU A 283 4.55 12.98 -21.90
N SER A 284 4.22 13.70 -20.82
CA SER A 284 3.09 13.38 -19.95
C SER A 284 2.37 14.65 -19.50
N ASP A 285 1.04 14.64 -19.63
CA ASP A 285 0.14 15.72 -19.22
C ASP A 285 -1.12 15.13 -18.53
N PRO A 286 -1.12 15.07 -17.18
CA PRO A 286 -2.32 14.70 -16.44
C PRO A 286 -3.36 15.82 -16.52
N GLN A 287 -4.56 15.51 -17.03
CA GLN A 287 -5.64 16.50 -17.19
C GLN A 287 -6.73 16.45 -16.10
N ILE A 288 -6.38 16.87 -14.90
CA ILE A 288 -7.32 17.08 -13.79
C ILE A 288 -7.54 18.57 -13.56
N ALA A 289 -8.70 18.97 -13.03
CA ALA A 289 -9.01 20.38 -12.80
C ALA A 289 -7.86 21.12 -12.08
N VAL A 290 -7.38 22.21 -12.69
CA VAL A 290 -6.32 23.04 -12.09
C VAL A 290 -6.88 23.77 -10.87
N THR A 291 -6.29 23.50 -9.71
CA THR A 291 -6.66 24.10 -8.42
C THR A 291 -5.69 25.21 -7.99
N LEU A 292 -6.05 25.97 -6.96
CA LEU A 292 -5.22 27.01 -6.36
C LEU A 292 -5.07 26.73 -4.85
N PRO A 293 -3.94 26.18 -4.37
CA PRO A 293 -2.74 25.84 -5.14
C PRO A 293 -2.92 24.60 -6.02
N SER A 294 -1.95 24.31 -6.90
CA SER A 294 -2.00 23.12 -7.77
C SER A 294 -2.20 21.83 -6.97
N LEU A 295 -2.85 20.81 -7.52
CA LEU A 295 -2.94 19.50 -6.87
C LEU A 295 -1.55 18.86 -6.76
N TRP A 296 -0.78 18.96 -7.84
CA TRP A 296 0.55 18.38 -7.94
C TRP A 296 1.62 19.29 -7.32
N TYR A 297 2.71 18.66 -6.89
CA TYR A 297 3.89 19.33 -6.37
C TYR A 297 5.13 18.80 -7.09
N GLU A 298 5.83 19.68 -7.82
CA GLU A 298 7.07 19.36 -8.52
C GLU A 298 8.28 19.59 -7.61
N ILE A 299 9.19 18.62 -7.57
CA ILE A 299 10.43 18.70 -6.80
C ILE A 299 11.54 17.87 -7.47
N HIS A 300 12.79 18.28 -7.29
CA HIS A 300 13.98 17.53 -7.69
C HIS A 300 14.75 17.07 -6.46
N LEU A 301 15.09 15.79 -6.41
CA LEU A 301 15.78 15.13 -5.30
C LEU A 301 17.08 14.50 -5.82
N SER A 302 18.23 14.88 -5.25
CA SER A 302 19.56 14.44 -5.69
C SER A 302 20.45 14.12 -4.49
N GLY A 303 20.84 12.85 -4.33
CA GLY A 303 21.58 12.38 -3.16
C GLY A 303 21.27 10.93 -2.81
N GLY A 304 22.22 10.25 -2.14
CA GLY A 304 22.12 8.82 -1.87
C GLY A 304 21.89 8.01 -3.16
N ASP A 305 20.79 7.26 -3.21
CA ASP A 305 20.37 6.44 -4.36
C ASP A 305 19.44 7.18 -5.33
N TYR A 306 19.16 8.47 -5.09
CA TYR A 306 18.16 9.24 -5.83
C TYR A 306 18.80 10.36 -6.64
N ASN A 307 18.35 10.51 -7.88
CA ASN A 307 18.57 11.71 -8.68
C ASN A 307 17.38 11.86 -9.65
N ALA A 308 16.24 12.25 -9.11
CA ALA A 308 14.97 12.24 -9.83
C ALA A 308 14.24 13.58 -9.70
N ARG A 309 13.55 13.97 -10.78
CA ARG A 309 12.64 15.12 -10.81
C ARG A 309 11.27 14.68 -11.32
N GLY A 310 10.22 15.25 -10.76
CA GLY A 310 8.86 14.89 -11.17
C GLY A 310 7.81 15.47 -10.23
N ILE A 311 6.59 14.96 -10.37
CA ILE A 311 5.45 15.37 -9.56
C ILE A 311 4.92 14.24 -8.66
N GLY A 312 4.57 14.63 -7.45
CA GLY A 312 3.80 13.84 -6.50
C GLY A 312 2.71 14.69 -5.85
N LEU A 313 2.28 14.27 -4.66
CA LEU A 313 1.36 15.05 -3.83
C LEU A 313 2.13 15.72 -2.69
N ALA A 314 1.78 16.97 -2.39
CA ALA A 314 2.29 17.60 -1.19
C ALA A 314 1.91 16.77 0.05
N GLY A 315 2.91 16.28 0.78
CA GLY A 315 2.73 15.43 1.95
C GLY A 315 2.93 13.93 1.72
N ALA A 316 2.99 13.43 0.48
CA ALA A 316 3.25 12.03 0.17
C ALA A 316 4.46 11.91 -0.77
N PRO A 317 5.67 11.62 -0.26
CA PRO A 317 6.87 11.53 -1.09
C PRO A 317 6.79 10.32 -2.03
N GLY A 318 7.17 10.52 -3.29
CA GLY A 318 7.04 9.54 -4.38
C GLY A 318 6.49 10.20 -5.65
N PHE A 319 7.04 9.85 -6.81
CA PHE A 319 6.70 10.49 -8.07
C PHE A 319 5.72 9.64 -8.90
N LEU A 320 4.52 10.18 -9.11
CA LEU A 320 3.53 9.59 -10.02
C LEU A 320 4.00 9.68 -11.47
N ILE A 321 4.58 10.83 -11.83
CA ILE A 321 5.13 11.17 -13.14
C ILE A 321 6.50 11.79 -12.88
N GLY A 322 7.52 11.38 -13.63
CA GLY A 322 8.87 11.88 -13.41
C GLY A 322 9.92 11.30 -14.35
N TRP A 323 11.17 11.65 -14.06
CA TRP A 323 12.36 11.13 -14.73
C TRP A 323 13.57 11.19 -13.80
N ASN A 324 14.59 10.40 -14.15
CA ASN A 324 15.93 10.46 -13.58
C ASN A 324 16.96 10.48 -14.74
N GLU A 325 18.24 10.31 -14.43
CA GLU A 325 19.32 10.33 -15.42
C GLU A 325 19.29 9.16 -16.43
N HIS A 326 18.47 8.13 -16.15
CA HIS A 326 18.42 6.90 -16.94
C HIS A 326 17.12 6.77 -17.75
N LEU A 327 15.99 7.19 -17.18
CA LEU A 327 14.66 6.90 -17.70
C LEU A 327 13.63 7.98 -17.35
N ALA A 328 12.52 7.96 -18.07
CA ALA A 328 11.37 8.82 -17.87
C ALA A 328 10.08 7.99 -17.88
N TRP A 329 9.08 8.45 -17.12
CA TRP A 329 7.74 7.86 -17.15
C TRP A 329 6.64 8.91 -17.06
N GLY A 330 5.53 8.61 -17.74
CA GLY A 330 4.28 9.33 -17.69
C GLY A 330 3.14 8.44 -17.21
N ALA A 331 2.04 9.04 -16.78
CA ALA A 331 0.89 8.30 -16.25
C ALA A 331 -0.45 8.90 -16.68
N THR A 332 -1.43 8.04 -16.95
CA THR A 332 -2.83 8.44 -17.16
C THR A 332 -3.76 7.54 -16.34
N ALA A 333 -4.91 8.04 -15.88
CA ALA A 333 -5.88 7.21 -15.16
C ALA A 333 -6.35 6.01 -16.02
N LEU A 334 -6.30 4.80 -15.45
CA LEU A 334 -6.85 3.57 -16.05
C LEU A 334 -8.35 3.43 -15.85
N GLY A 335 -8.85 3.98 -14.74
CA GLY A 335 -10.26 3.89 -14.38
C GLY A 335 -10.69 2.49 -13.97
N CYS A 336 -9.76 1.62 -13.57
CA CYS A 336 -10.09 0.26 -13.12
C CYS A 336 -10.94 0.28 -11.84
N ASP A 337 -11.80 -0.72 -11.71
CA ASP A 337 -12.66 -0.93 -10.56
C ASP A 337 -11.94 -1.74 -9.46
N GLY A 338 -11.54 -1.07 -8.38
CA GLY A 338 -10.79 -1.65 -7.25
C GLY A 338 -11.63 -1.86 -5.98
N SER A 339 -12.96 -1.80 -6.09
CA SER A 339 -13.89 -2.01 -4.99
C SER A 339 -15.13 -2.82 -5.41
N ASP A 340 -15.85 -3.34 -4.42
CA ASP A 340 -17.18 -3.95 -4.55
C ASP A 340 -18.00 -3.69 -3.27
N LEU A 341 -19.33 -3.59 -3.41
CA LEU A 341 -20.22 -3.74 -2.28
C LEU A 341 -20.58 -5.21 -2.05
N PHE A 342 -20.56 -5.65 -0.80
CA PHE A 342 -21.12 -6.94 -0.40
C PHE A 342 -22.43 -6.71 0.35
N GLN A 343 -23.53 -7.28 -0.15
CA GLN A 343 -24.81 -7.29 0.53
C GLN A 343 -24.74 -8.24 1.73
N GLU A 344 -24.84 -7.68 2.93
CA GLU A 344 -24.76 -8.40 4.19
C GLU A 344 -26.13 -8.78 4.71
N ARG A 345 -26.21 -9.96 5.32
CA ARG A 345 -27.41 -10.38 6.04
C ARG A 345 -27.20 -10.21 7.52
N LEU A 346 -27.80 -9.18 8.09
CA LEU A 346 -27.68 -8.88 9.51
C LEU A 346 -28.78 -9.58 10.34
N SER A 347 -28.48 -9.85 11.61
CA SER A 347 -29.48 -10.28 12.58
C SER A 347 -30.52 -9.17 12.80
N PRO A 348 -31.73 -9.45 13.34
CA PRO A 348 -32.72 -8.40 13.62
C PRO A 348 -32.21 -7.29 14.55
N ALA A 349 -31.26 -7.61 15.44
CA ALA A 349 -30.60 -6.62 16.31
C ALA A 349 -29.45 -5.87 15.60
N GLY A 350 -29.01 -6.34 14.43
CA GLY A 350 -27.96 -5.75 13.63
C GLY A 350 -26.58 -5.82 14.28
N ASN A 351 -26.38 -6.77 15.21
CA ASN A 351 -25.14 -7.00 15.95
C ASN A 351 -24.39 -8.25 15.47
N GLU A 352 -24.98 -9.03 14.57
CA GLU A 352 -24.36 -10.19 13.92
C GLU A 352 -24.63 -10.13 12.42
N TYR A 353 -23.73 -10.69 11.62
CA TYR A 353 -23.87 -10.89 10.19
C TYR A 353 -23.70 -12.38 9.85
N GLN A 354 -24.43 -12.87 8.85
CA GLN A 354 -24.34 -14.25 8.42
C GLN A 354 -23.21 -14.42 7.40
N TRP A 355 -22.38 -15.45 7.58
CA TRP A 355 -21.34 -15.86 6.63
C TRP A 355 -21.22 -17.40 6.59
N ARG A 356 -21.37 -18.01 5.41
CA ARG A 356 -21.45 -19.47 5.18
C ARG A 356 -22.44 -20.18 6.11
N GLY A 357 -23.57 -19.52 6.38
CA GLY A 357 -24.62 -20.04 7.27
C GLY A 357 -24.34 -19.88 8.77
N VAL A 358 -23.18 -19.34 9.16
CA VAL A 358 -22.79 -19.07 10.55
C VAL A 358 -22.97 -17.58 10.86
N TRP A 359 -23.42 -17.25 12.06
CA TRP A 359 -23.53 -15.85 12.51
C TRP A 359 -22.23 -15.41 13.20
N TYR A 360 -21.67 -14.30 12.74
CA TYR A 360 -20.49 -13.66 13.29
C TYR A 360 -20.84 -12.30 13.87
N PRO A 361 -20.20 -11.85 14.96
CA PRO A 361 -20.46 -10.53 15.52
C PRO A 361 -20.03 -9.44 14.53
N VAL A 362 -20.85 -8.38 14.43
CA VAL A 362 -20.50 -7.15 13.73
C VAL A 362 -19.61 -6.32 14.64
N GLU A 363 -18.39 -6.01 14.20
CA GLU A 363 -17.52 -5.10 14.94
C GLU A 363 -18.15 -3.71 14.96
N THR A 364 -18.26 -3.12 16.14
CA THR A 364 -18.92 -1.83 16.33
C THR A 364 -18.02 -0.89 17.10
N ARG A 365 -17.73 0.27 16.51
CA ARG A 365 -16.99 1.34 17.16
C ARG A 365 -17.78 2.64 17.18
N ASN A 366 -17.61 3.41 18.25
CA ASN A 366 -18.14 4.77 18.32
C ASN A 366 -17.04 5.75 17.92
N GLU A 367 -17.29 6.55 16.88
CA GLU A 367 -16.41 7.63 16.46
C GLU A 367 -16.99 8.96 16.91
N LYS A 368 -16.19 9.76 17.61
CA LYS A 368 -16.57 11.12 18.00
C LYS A 368 -15.99 12.12 17.00
N ILE A 369 -16.86 12.87 16.34
CA ILE A 369 -16.50 13.93 15.39
C ILE A 369 -16.74 15.28 16.07
N LEU A 370 -15.69 16.10 16.15
CA LEU A 370 -15.78 17.48 16.63
C LEU A 370 -16.31 18.38 15.50
N VAL A 371 -17.17 19.36 15.85
CA VAL A 371 -17.78 20.26 14.88
C VAL A 371 -17.66 21.70 15.36
N LYS A 372 -17.08 22.58 14.53
CA LYS A 372 -16.92 24.00 14.87
C LYS A 372 -18.29 24.65 15.10
N GLY A 373 -18.46 25.26 16.27
CA GLY A 373 -19.69 25.97 16.64
C GLY A 373 -20.88 25.07 16.94
N ALA A 374 -20.69 23.75 17.10
CA ALA A 374 -21.74 22.80 17.46
C ALA A 374 -21.23 21.72 18.43
N GLU A 375 -22.14 20.97 19.04
CA GLU A 375 -21.78 19.84 19.90
C GLU A 375 -21.14 18.70 19.09
N PRO A 376 -20.19 17.94 19.67
CA PRO A 376 -19.62 16.77 19.01
C PRO A 376 -20.68 15.75 18.61
N VAL A 377 -20.53 15.18 17.42
CA VAL A 377 -21.42 14.13 16.89
C VAL A 377 -20.75 12.78 17.09
N VAL A 378 -21.45 11.85 17.72
CA VAL A 378 -20.99 10.46 17.81
C VAL A 378 -21.69 9.65 16.73
N ILE A 379 -20.92 8.97 15.89
CA ILE A 379 -21.43 7.98 14.94
C ILE A 379 -21.03 6.58 15.37
N LYS A 380 -21.84 5.60 15.00
CA LYS A 380 -21.55 4.19 15.19
C LYS A 380 -21.11 3.62 13.85
N VAL A 381 -19.84 3.25 13.75
CA VAL A 381 -19.34 2.54 12.58
C VAL A 381 -19.40 1.05 12.85
N LYS A 382 -19.96 0.32 11.89
CA LYS A 382 -20.11 -1.13 11.91
C LYS A 382 -19.25 -1.73 10.82
N GLU A 383 -18.63 -2.86 11.09
CA GLU A 383 -17.70 -3.51 10.18
C GLU A 383 -17.93 -5.03 10.20
N THR A 384 -17.95 -5.63 9.01
CA THR A 384 -18.00 -7.08 8.80
C THR A 384 -16.66 -7.56 8.26
N ARG A 385 -16.52 -8.85 7.94
CA ARG A 385 -15.32 -9.36 7.27
C ARG A 385 -15.02 -8.67 5.92
N HIS A 386 -16.03 -8.17 5.22
CA HIS A 386 -15.87 -7.54 3.91
C HIS A 386 -15.45 -6.08 4.05
N GLY A 387 -15.73 -5.44 5.19
CA GLY A 387 -15.32 -4.07 5.48
C GLY A 387 -16.42 -3.26 6.16
N PRO A 388 -16.28 -1.92 6.21
CA PRO A 388 -17.24 -1.06 6.88
C PRO A 388 -18.59 -1.05 6.17
N LEU A 389 -19.68 -1.04 6.94
CA LEU A 389 -21.02 -0.81 6.41
C LEU A 389 -21.14 0.65 5.95
N VAL A 390 -21.50 0.86 4.67
CA VAL A 390 -21.58 2.18 4.02
C VAL A 390 -23.01 2.59 3.67
N ASP A 391 -23.99 1.91 4.24
CA ASP A 391 -25.44 2.12 4.12
C ASP A 391 -25.89 3.59 4.00
N ASP A 392 -25.37 4.47 4.86
CA ASP A 392 -25.77 5.89 4.95
C ASP A 392 -25.33 6.72 3.74
N PHE A 393 -24.46 6.16 2.89
CA PHE A 393 -23.86 6.82 1.73
C PHE A 393 -24.34 6.25 0.40
N LEU A 394 -25.29 5.30 0.42
CA LEU A 394 -25.80 4.62 -0.76
C LEU A 394 -27.19 5.11 -1.15
N ALA A 395 -27.31 5.60 -2.38
CA ALA A 395 -28.61 5.91 -2.99
C ALA A 395 -29.30 4.61 -3.47
N GLY A 396 -30.64 4.59 -3.43
CA GLY A 396 -31.43 3.47 -3.96
C GLY A 396 -31.50 2.22 -3.08
N ARG A 397 -30.82 2.22 -1.93
CA ARG A 397 -30.89 1.16 -0.89
C ARG A 397 -32.29 1.08 -0.27
N ARG A 398 -32.78 -0.14 -0.01
CA ARG A 398 -34.01 -0.41 0.75
C ARG A 398 -33.67 -0.51 2.26
N PRO A 399 -34.61 -0.18 3.17
CA PRO A 399 -34.33 -0.11 4.61
C PRO A 399 -33.76 -1.39 5.26
N ASP A 400 -34.05 -2.55 4.68
CA ASP A 400 -33.68 -3.89 5.16
C ASP A 400 -32.40 -4.47 4.54
N GLU A 401 -31.78 -3.74 3.61
CA GLU A 401 -30.53 -4.16 2.97
C GLU A 401 -29.33 -3.50 3.62
N HIS A 402 -28.25 -4.24 3.83
CA HIS A 402 -27.02 -3.72 4.41
C HIS A 402 -25.87 -4.01 3.46
N PHE A 403 -24.97 -3.05 3.27
CA PHE A 403 -23.87 -3.17 2.32
C PHE A 403 -22.53 -2.82 2.98
N ALA A 404 -21.61 -3.78 2.97
CA ALA A 404 -20.21 -3.60 3.36
C ALA A 404 -19.37 -3.21 2.14
N LEU A 405 -18.49 -2.23 2.29
CA LEU A 405 -17.53 -1.87 1.24
C LEU A 405 -16.28 -2.73 1.35
N HIS A 406 -16.02 -3.53 0.32
CA HIS A 406 -14.76 -4.25 0.13
C HIS A 406 -13.90 -3.50 -0.87
N HIS A 407 -12.76 -2.96 -0.44
CA HIS A 407 -11.93 -2.07 -1.25
C HIS A 407 -10.46 -2.41 -1.08
N THR A 408 -9.72 -2.49 -2.18
CA THR A 408 -8.25 -2.68 -2.21
C THR A 408 -7.49 -1.85 -1.17
N LEU A 409 -7.88 -0.58 -0.97
CA LEU A 409 -7.25 0.34 -0.01
C LEU A 409 -7.42 -0.04 1.47
N LEU A 410 -8.35 -0.93 1.81
CA LEU A 410 -8.64 -1.35 3.17
C LEU A 410 -8.20 -2.79 3.46
N GLN A 411 -7.94 -3.58 2.41
CA GLN A 411 -7.60 -5.00 2.50
C GLN A 411 -6.09 -5.26 2.47
N GLU A 412 -5.31 -4.35 1.88
CA GLU A 412 -3.87 -4.48 1.72
C GLU A 412 -3.09 -3.81 2.85
N THR A 413 -1.96 -4.37 3.28
CA THR A 413 -1.00 -3.67 4.16
C THR A 413 0.20 -3.10 3.40
N THR A 414 0.27 -3.33 2.08
CA THR A 414 1.27 -2.72 1.17
C THR A 414 0.78 -1.34 0.71
N THR A 415 1.69 -0.36 0.59
CA THR A 415 1.36 0.98 0.08
C THR A 415 1.96 1.23 -1.29
N SER A 416 1.22 1.92 -2.18
CA SER A 416 1.73 2.35 -3.49
C SER A 416 2.98 3.23 -3.38
N ILE A 417 3.21 3.89 -2.24
CA ILE A 417 4.40 4.70 -2.00
C ILE A 417 5.68 3.89 -2.19
N GLU A 418 5.69 2.60 -1.81
CA GLU A 418 6.87 1.75 -2.01
C GLU A 418 7.26 1.64 -3.49
N GLY A 419 6.25 1.45 -4.35
CA GLY A 419 6.45 1.40 -5.80
C GLY A 419 6.90 2.74 -6.37
N LEU A 420 6.30 3.85 -5.91
CA LEU A 420 6.66 5.19 -6.37
C LEU A 420 8.12 5.55 -6.03
N LEU A 421 8.58 5.22 -4.82
CA LEU A 421 9.97 5.44 -4.42
C LEU A 421 10.94 4.54 -5.20
N ALA A 422 10.57 3.28 -5.44
CA ALA A 422 11.38 2.36 -6.24
C ALA A 422 11.54 2.82 -7.70
N MET A 423 10.47 3.35 -8.31
CA MET A 423 10.51 3.91 -9.67
C MET A 423 11.53 5.05 -9.81
N MET A 424 11.66 5.92 -8.79
CA MET A 424 12.56 7.07 -8.82
C MET A 424 14.04 6.68 -8.95
N ARG A 425 14.44 5.54 -8.40
CA ARG A 425 15.84 5.04 -8.41
C ARG A 425 16.11 3.96 -9.47
N ALA A 426 15.09 3.58 -10.26
CA ALA A 426 15.21 2.56 -11.28
C ALA A 426 16.14 3.04 -12.42
N ARG A 427 16.90 2.10 -12.98
CA ARG A 427 17.89 2.40 -14.04
C ARG A 427 17.51 1.85 -15.42
N ASN A 428 16.52 0.96 -15.47
CA ASN A 428 16.10 0.27 -16.68
C ASN A 428 14.66 -0.26 -16.51
N TRP A 429 14.10 -0.81 -17.59
CA TRP A 429 12.75 -1.36 -17.62
C TRP A 429 12.51 -2.43 -16.54
N THR A 430 13.47 -3.31 -16.30
CA THR A 430 13.33 -4.40 -15.32
C THR A 430 13.20 -3.86 -13.90
N GLU A 431 14.09 -2.97 -13.48
CA GLU A 431 14.02 -2.34 -12.16
C GLU A 431 12.75 -1.48 -12.02
N PHE A 432 12.36 -0.77 -13.09
CA PHE A 432 11.16 0.06 -13.10
C PHE A 432 9.89 -0.77 -12.92
N THR A 433 9.76 -1.88 -13.65
CA THR A 433 8.61 -2.79 -13.53
C THR A 433 8.58 -3.54 -12.19
N GLU A 434 9.73 -3.84 -11.58
CA GLU A 434 9.77 -4.41 -10.23
C GLU A 434 9.31 -3.39 -9.17
N GLY A 435 9.61 -2.11 -9.36
CA GLY A 435 9.00 -1.03 -8.57
C GLY A 435 7.48 -0.97 -8.78
N LEU A 436 7.01 -0.98 -10.03
CA LEU A 436 5.57 -0.98 -10.36
C LEU A 436 4.81 -2.18 -9.78
N ARG A 437 5.45 -3.33 -9.57
CA ARG A 437 4.83 -4.50 -8.92
C ARG A 437 4.29 -4.19 -7.53
N GLN A 438 4.93 -3.26 -6.80
CA GLN A 438 4.52 -2.85 -5.47
C GLN A 438 3.38 -1.82 -5.49
N TYR A 439 3.08 -1.24 -6.65
CA TYR A 439 2.05 -0.23 -6.81
C TYR A 439 0.64 -0.85 -6.80
N ARG A 440 -0.27 -0.32 -5.97
CA ARG A 440 -1.61 -0.90 -5.77
C ARG A 440 -2.74 -0.04 -6.32
N SER A 441 -2.72 1.27 -6.11
CA SER A 441 -3.84 2.18 -6.43
C SER A 441 -3.43 3.66 -6.38
N PRO A 442 -4.11 4.59 -7.10
CA PRO A 442 -5.18 4.39 -8.10
C PRO A 442 -4.67 3.69 -9.36
N GLY A 443 -5.54 3.04 -10.14
CA GLY A 443 -5.07 2.36 -11.36
C GLY A 443 -4.57 3.30 -12.45
N LEU A 444 -3.42 2.95 -13.03
CA LEU A 444 -2.71 3.79 -14.02
C LEU A 444 -2.40 3.03 -15.32
N HIS A 445 -2.45 3.76 -16.43
CA HIS A 445 -1.60 3.52 -17.59
C HIS A 445 -0.25 4.16 -17.29
N ILE A 446 0.85 3.43 -17.49
CA ILE A 446 2.21 3.96 -17.40
C ILE A 446 2.84 3.92 -18.79
N VAL A 447 3.40 5.04 -19.21
CA VAL A 447 4.23 5.17 -20.42
C VAL A 447 5.67 5.36 -19.97
N TYR A 448 6.61 4.69 -20.63
CA TYR A 448 8.01 4.60 -20.25
C TYR A 448 8.92 4.89 -21.44
N ALA A 449 10.06 5.51 -21.17
CA ALA A 449 11.18 5.61 -22.10
C ALA A 449 12.52 5.62 -21.36
N ASP A 450 13.58 5.08 -21.97
CA ASP A 450 14.93 5.12 -21.38
C ASP A 450 16.03 5.57 -22.33
N ALA A 451 17.18 5.94 -21.75
CA ALA A 451 18.35 6.39 -22.47
C ALA A 451 18.97 5.30 -23.36
N ASP A 452 18.65 4.02 -23.15
CA ASP A 452 19.12 2.91 -23.99
C ASP A 452 18.33 2.76 -25.29
N GLY A 453 17.22 3.50 -25.45
CA GLY A 453 16.41 3.52 -26.65
C GLY A 453 15.08 2.78 -26.52
N ASN A 454 14.77 2.25 -25.34
CA ASN A 454 13.53 1.52 -25.13
C ASN A 454 12.36 2.47 -24.89
N ILE A 455 11.18 2.05 -25.34
CA ILE A 455 9.90 2.63 -24.95
C ILE A 455 8.98 1.52 -24.46
N GLY A 456 8.24 1.77 -23.38
CA GLY A 456 7.43 0.75 -22.73
C GLY A 456 6.07 1.26 -22.28
N TYR A 457 5.13 0.32 -22.10
CA TYR A 457 3.83 0.57 -21.51
C TYR A 457 3.53 -0.53 -20.50
N HIS A 458 2.94 -0.15 -19.36
CA HIS A 458 2.44 -1.11 -18.37
C HIS A 458 1.19 -0.52 -17.68
N THR A 459 0.19 -1.33 -17.38
CA THR A 459 -0.85 -0.93 -16.42
C THR A 459 -0.43 -1.27 -14.99
N ALA A 460 -0.70 -0.40 -14.01
CA ALA A 460 -0.35 -0.65 -12.62
C ALA A 460 -1.57 -0.45 -11.71
N ALA A 461 -2.04 -1.54 -11.08
CA ALA A 461 -3.11 -1.55 -10.09
C ALA A 461 -3.24 -2.94 -9.44
N ALA A 462 -3.82 -3.00 -8.25
CA ALA A 462 -4.41 -4.21 -7.70
C ALA A 462 -5.85 -4.34 -8.22
N ILE A 463 -6.07 -5.19 -9.23
CA ILE A 463 -7.39 -5.39 -9.86
C ILE A 463 -7.96 -6.73 -9.38
N PRO A 464 -9.07 -6.74 -8.61
CA PRO A 464 -9.61 -7.97 -8.05
C PRO A 464 -10.22 -8.88 -9.11
N VAL A 465 -9.98 -10.18 -8.99
CA VAL A 465 -10.61 -11.22 -9.82
C VAL A 465 -11.93 -11.61 -9.17
N ARG A 466 -13.05 -11.18 -9.78
CA ARG A 466 -14.40 -11.37 -9.23
C ARG A 466 -15.02 -12.69 -9.67
N ARG A 467 -15.78 -13.32 -8.77
CA ARG A 467 -16.58 -14.53 -9.05
C ARG A 467 -18.05 -14.22 -9.32
N GLY A 468 -18.58 -13.17 -8.72
CA GLY A 468 -19.93 -12.68 -8.99
C GLY A 468 -19.98 -11.75 -10.19
N VAL A 469 -21.05 -10.94 -10.27
CA VAL A 469 -21.29 -10.06 -11.42
C VAL A 469 -20.69 -8.68 -11.17
N TYR A 470 -20.01 -8.12 -12.16
CA TYR A 470 -19.33 -6.83 -12.05
C TYR A 470 -20.34 -5.68 -11.94
N GLY A 471 -19.97 -4.60 -11.25
CA GLY A 471 -20.74 -3.35 -11.22
C GLY A 471 -22.09 -3.40 -10.47
N ILE A 472 -22.37 -4.50 -9.75
CA ILE A 472 -23.49 -4.62 -8.80
C ILE A 472 -23.01 -5.24 -7.49
N PRO A 473 -23.75 -5.09 -6.37
CA PRO A 473 -23.33 -5.65 -5.10
C PRO A 473 -23.27 -7.18 -5.14
N GLN A 474 -22.22 -7.74 -4.56
CA GLN A 474 -21.98 -9.17 -4.38
C GLN A 474 -22.75 -9.72 -3.17
N VAL A 475 -22.99 -11.02 -3.12
CA VAL A 475 -23.66 -11.71 -2.00
C VAL A 475 -22.68 -11.99 -0.85
N GLY A 476 -22.81 -11.26 0.26
CA GLY A 476 -21.90 -11.36 1.43
C GLY A 476 -22.12 -12.57 2.33
N TRP A 477 -23.30 -13.18 2.36
CA TRP A 477 -23.56 -14.29 3.30
C TRP A 477 -23.24 -15.69 2.74
N SER A 478 -23.15 -15.84 1.41
CA SER A 478 -22.91 -17.14 0.72
C SER A 478 -21.42 -17.37 0.43
N GLY A 479 -20.70 -16.27 0.12
CA GLY A 479 -19.28 -16.16 -0.24
C GLY A 479 -18.77 -17.25 -1.17
N GLU A 480 -19.66 -17.53 -2.11
CA GLU A 480 -19.38 -18.02 -3.44
C GLU A 480 -18.80 -16.88 -4.31
N GLU A 481 -19.15 -15.63 -3.99
CA GLU A 481 -18.81 -14.42 -4.75
C GLU A 481 -17.57 -13.65 -4.23
N GLU A 482 -16.81 -14.23 -3.29
CA GLU A 482 -15.55 -13.64 -2.79
C GLU A 482 -14.55 -13.35 -3.92
N TRP A 483 -13.71 -12.34 -3.73
CA TRP A 483 -12.54 -12.11 -4.59
C TRP A 483 -11.63 -13.35 -4.62
N ALA A 484 -11.19 -13.72 -5.82
CA ALA A 484 -10.26 -14.84 -6.04
C ALA A 484 -8.79 -14.37 -6.03
N GLY A 485 -8.49 -13.26 -5.36
CA GLY A 485 -7.21 -12.56 -5.41
C GLY A 485 -7.22 -11.43 -6.44
N TYR A 486 -6.03 -11.05 -6.91
CA TYR A 486 -5.82 -10.00 -7.91
C TYR A 486 -5.30 -10.59 -9.22
N ILE A 487 -5.50 -9.87 -10.33
CA ILE A 487 -4.83 -10.20 -11.59
C ILE A 487 -3.31 -10.23 -11.33
N PRO A 488 -2.60 -11.31 -11.68
CA PRO A 488 -1.14 -11.37 -11.52
C PRO A 488 -0.46 -10.21 -12.25
N PHE A 489 0.59 -9.64 -11.66
CA PHE A 489 1.27 -8.47 -12.21
C PHE A 489 1.78 -8.70 -13.64
N GLU A 490 2.33 -9.89 -13.92
CA GLU A 490 2.83 -10.26 -15.25
C GLU A 490 1.70 -10.38 -16.28
N GLU A 491 0.45 -10.57 -15.84
CA GLU A 491 -0.71 -10.69 -16.71
C GLU A 491 -1.37 -9.34 -17.00
N LEU A 492 -1.03 -8.29 -16.25
CA LEU A 492 -1.50 -6.94 -16.55
C LEU A 492 -1.02 -6.47 -17.93
N PRO A 493 -1.82 -5.70 -18.69
CA PRO A 493 -1.41 -5.16 -19.98
C PRO A 493 -0.04 -4.47 -19.98
N HIS A 494 0.87 -4.95 -20.83
CA HIS A 494 2.19 -4.36 -20.98
C HIS A 494 2.80 -4.65 -22.35
N VAL A 495 3.76 -3.82 -22.78
CA VAL A 495 4.57 -4.03 -23.98
C VAL A 495 5.88 -3.27 -23.84
N LEU A 496 6.97 -3.85 -24.34
CA LEU A 496 8.27 -3.18 -24.49
C LEU A 496 8.65 -3.15 -25.98
N ASN A 497 9.00 -1.97 -26.47
CA ASN A 497 9.39 -1.70 -27.86
C ASN A 497 8.37 -2.23 -28.88
N PRO A 498 7.16 -1.66 -28.93
CA PRO A 498 6.13 -2.08 -29.89
C PRO A 498 6.57 -1.77 -31.33
N SER A 499 6.08 -2.57 -32.28
CA SER A 499 6.47 -2.53 -33.69
C SER A 499 6.19 -1.19 -34.39
N ARG A 500 5.20 -0.42 -33.92
CA ARG A 500 4.84 0.91 -34.44
C ARG A 500 5.83 2.03 -34.08
N GLY A 501 6.78 1.77 -33.18
CA GLY A 501 7.84 2.72 -32.80
C GLY A 501 7.40 3.88 -31.90
N PHE A 502 6.17 3.86 -31.38
CA PHE A 502 5.66 4.80 -30.38
C PHE A 502 4.65 4.13 -29.43
N ILE A 503 4.42 4.75 -28.27
CA ILE A 503 3.40 4.40 -27.29
C ILE A 503 2.61 5.66 -26.99
N ALA A 504 1.29 5.57 -26.92
CA ALA A 504 0.44 6.68 -26.56
C ALA A 504 -0.77 6.18 -25.77
N SER A 505 -1.01 6.81 -24.62
CA SER A 505 -2.23 6.66 -23.83
C SER A 505 -2.94 7.99 -23.75
N ALA A 506 -4.26 7.97 -23.91
CA ALA A 506 -5.13 9.10 -23.63
C ALA A 506 -6.40 8.62 -22.93
N ASN A 507 -6.22 7.74 -21.93
CA ASN A 507 -7.28 6.99 -21.24
C ASN A 507 -8.12 6.10 -22.17
N HIS A 508 -7.69 5.79 -23.39
CA HIS A 508 -8.44 4.90 -24.30
C HIS A 508 -8.08 3.42 -24.06
N LEU A 509 -8.70 2.53 -24.82
CA LEU A 509 -8.59 1.08 -24.73
C LEU A 509 -7.15 0.58 -24.50
N PRO A 510 -6.83 -0.02 -23.33
CA PRO A 510 -5.48 -0.53 -23.04
C PRO A 510 -5.14 -1.80 -23.84
N VAL A 511 -6.11 -2.72 -24.00
CA VAL A 511 -5.96 -4.02 -24.66
C VAL A 511 -7.22 -4.37 -25.46
N GLY A 512 -7.03 -5.14 -26.53
CA GLY A 512 -8.12 -5.60 -27.40
C GLY A 512 -8.90 -6.81 -26.86
N SER A 513 -9.83 -7.29 -27.69
CA SER A 513 -10.76 -8.41 -27.49
C SER A 513 -10.10 -9.78 -27.23
N TRP A 514 -8.79 -9.87 -27.39
CA TRP A 514 -7.99 -11.07 -27.14
C TRP A 514 -7.70 -11.30 -25.66
N TYR A 515 -7.78 -10.26 -24.83
CA TYR A 515 -7.42 -10.28 -23.42
C TYR A 515 -8.59 -10.81 -22.54
N PRO A 516 -8.35 -11.76 -21.63
CA PRO A 516 -9.42 -12.50 -20.95
C PRO A 516 -9.96 -11.82 -19.69
N HIS A 517 -9.18 -10.97 -19.03
CA HIS A 517 -9.56 -10.36 -17.75
C HIS A 517 -10.35 -9.08 -17.98
N ASN A 518 -11.37 -8.84 -17.15
CA ASN A 518 -12.09 -7.57 -17.14
C ASN A 518 -11.26 -6.52 -16.39
N LEU A 519 -10.97 -5.40 -17.05
CA LEU A 519 -10.25 -4.27 -16.46
C LEU A 519 -11.19 -3.16 -15.96
N THR A 520 -12.51 -3.33 -16.16
CA THR A 520 -13.65 -2.45 -15.83
C THR A 520 -13.34 -0.97 -16.05
N ILE A 521 -13.59 -0.47 -17.27
CA ILE A 521 -12.93 0.74 -17.78
C ILE A 521 -13.77 2.00 -17.55
N GLY A 522 -13.68 2.60 -16.36
CA GLY A 522 -14.33 3.87 -16.02
C GLY A 522 -13.76 5.12 -16.71
N THR A 523 -12.83 4.98 -17.67
CA THR A 523 -12.22 6.11 -18.41
C THR A 523 -11.88 5.85 -19.87
N GLY A 524 -11.98 4.60 -20.35
CA GLY A 524 -11.52 4.18 -21.67
C GLY A 524 -12.52 3.26 -22.32
N GLY A 525 -13.28 3.81 -23.27
CA GLY A 525 -14.26 3.05 -24.00
C GLY A 525 -13.66 1.91 -24.82
N THR A 526 -14.47 1.35 -25.70
CA THR A 526 -14.15 0.18 -26.49
C THR A 526 -13.23 0.46 -27.69
N GLY A 527 -12.55 1.61 -27.72
CA GLY A 527 -11.73 2.08 -28.84
C GLY A 527 -11.12 3.47 -28.60
N HIS A 528 -10.80 4.19 -29.68
CA HIS A 528 -10.25 5.54 -29.58
C HIS A 528 -11.29 6.56 -29.10
N ASN A 529 -10.91 7.45 -28.20
CA ASN A 529 -11.58 8.75 -28.01
C ASN A 529 -10.96 9.83 -28.93
N GLY A 530 -11.55 11.04 -28.94
CA GLY A 530 -11.10 12.14 -29.81
C GLY A 530 -9.62 12.50 -29.63
N ARG A 531 -9.11 12.46 -28.40
CA ARG A 531 -7.71 12.77 -28.07
C ARG A 531 -6.76 11.70 -28.54
N SER A 532 -7.04 10.43 -28.21
CA SER A 532 -6.23 9.29 -28.63
C SER A 532 -6.15 9.17 -30.14
N TRP A 533 -7.27 9.33 -30.84
CA TRP A 533 -7.29 9.30 -32.29
C TRP A 533 -6.38 10.40 -32.85
N ARG A 534 -6.51 11.65 -32.36
CA ARG A 534 -5.68 12.75 -32.84
C ARG A 534 -4.19 12.53 -32.56
N LEU A 535 -3.88 12.01 -31.37
CA LEU A 535 -2.50 11.73 -30.97
C LEU A 535 -1.87 10.66 -31.86
N TYR A 536 -2.61 9.58 -32.16
CA TYR A 536 -2.14 8.54 -33.09
C TYR A 536 -1.92 9.11 -34.51
N GLU A 537 -2.83 9.93 -35.03
CA GLU A 537 -2.64 10.58 -36.34
C GLU A 537 -1.32 11.37 -36.42
N LEU A 538 -0.99 12.12 -35.35
CA LEU A 538 0.22 12.94 -35.28
C LEU A 538 1.49 12.09 -35.16
N LEU A 539 1.47 11.05 -34.33
CA LEU A 539 2.62 10.17 -34.09
C LEU A 539 2.89 9.21 -35.26
N GLU A 540 1.86 8.76 -35.97
CA GLU A 540 2.00 7.96 -37.19
C GLU A 540 2.58 8.78 -38.34
N ALA A 541 2.14 10.04 -38.48
CA ALA A 541 2.61 10.94 -39.54
C ALA A 541 4.05 11.45 -39.31
N GLY A 542 4.48 11.60 -38.06
CA GLY A 542 5.81 12.10 -37.71
C GLY A 542 6.88 11.02 -37.60
N ASN A 543 8.08 11.26 -38.16
CA ASN A 543 9.21 10.32 -38.12
C ASN A 543 10.57 11.01 -37.83
N SER A 544 10.58 12.27 -37.41
CA SER A 544 11.81 13.04 -37.15
C SER A 544 11.56 14.16 -36.15
N PHE A 545 11.07 13.83 -34.96
CA PHE A 545 10.77 14.78 -33.90
C PHE A 545 12.05 15.38 -33.30
N SER A 546 12.11 16.71 -33.22
CA SER A 546 12.92 17.43 -32.23
C SER A 546 12.11 17.59 -30.94
N VAL A 547 12.76 17.95 -29.84
CA VAL A 547 12.07 18.24 -28.56
C VAL A 547 10.99 19.30 -28.73
N GLU A 548 11.27 20.34 -29.51
CA GLU A 548 10.32 21.42 -29.78
C GLU A 548 9.12 20.90 -30.59
N ALA A 549 9.38 20.22 -31.73
CA ALA A 549 8.31 19.70 -32.58
C ALA A 549 7.45 18.65 -31.88
N PHE A 550 8.05 17.88 -30.98
CA PHE A 550 7.34 16.92 -30.13
C PHE A 550 6.43 17.64 -29.13
N GLY A 551 6.96 18.65 -28.43
CA GLY A 551 6.19 19.46 -27.48
C GLY A 551 5.07 20.30 -28.10
N GLU A 552 5.12 20.58 -29.42
CA GLU A 552 4.01 21.24 -30.13
C GLU A 552 2.74 20.38 -30.18
N ILE A 553 2.84 19.05 -30.07
CA ILE A 553 1.68 18.14 -30.08
C ILE A 553 0.72 18.47 -28.94
N HIS A 554 1.26 18.81 -27.76
CA HIS A 554 0.48 19.25 -26.58
C HIS A 554 -0.50 20.39 -26.88
N ARG A 555 -0.15 21.27 -27.83
CA ARG A 555 -0.92 22.46 -28.20
C ARG A 555 -1.93 22.18 -29.31
N ASP A 556 -2.06 20.93 -29.78
CA ASP A 556 -3.06 20.56 -30.79
C ASP A 556 -4.47 20.57 -30.19
N ASN A 557 -5.34 21.38 -30.79
CA ASN A 557 -6.73 21.56 -30.38
C ASN A 557 -7.72 21.12 -31.47
N ILE A 558 -7.31 20.19 -32.34
CA ILE A 558 -8.20 19.58 -33.32
C ILE A 558 -8.96 18.43 -32.65
N ASN A 559 -10.28 18.42 -32.82
CA ASN A 559 -11.08 17.25 -32.48
C ASN A 559 -11.41 16.45 -33.75
N PRO A 560 -10.85 15.24 -33.92
CA PRO A 560 -11.01 14.48 -35.16
C PRO A 560 -12.44 13.97 -35.36
N ILE A 561 -13.19 13.70 -34.28
CA ILE A 561 -14.59 13.27 -34.38
C ILE A 561 -15.45 14.36 -35.04
N ALA A 562 -15.35 15.60 -34.57
CA ALA A 562 -16.10 16.71 -35.17
C ALA A 562 -15.59 17.05 -36.58
N ARG A 563 -14.27 17.11 -36.77
CA ARG A 563 -13.62 17.36 -38.08
C ARG A 563 -14.11 16.36 -39.14
N ASP A 564 -14.10 15.08 -38.80
CA ASP A 564 -14.38 14.01 -39.75
C ASP A 564 -15.86 13.75 -39.95
N LEU A 565 -16.70 14.03 -38.94
CA LEU A 565 -18.14 14.11 -39.14
C LEU A 565 -18.51 15.18 -40.16
N VAL A 566 -17.90 16.38 -40.07
CA VAL A 566 -18.11 17.45 -41.07
C VAL A 566 -17.65 17.00 -42.45
N ARG A 567 -16.50 16.30 -42.53
CA ARG A 567 -15.99 15.75 -43.78
C ARG A 567 -16.95 14.73 -44.42
N VAL A 568 -17.47 13.77 -43.63
CA VAL A 568 -18.49 12.81 -44.09
C VAL A 568 -19.77 13.52 -44.52
N ALA A 569 -20.24 14.52 -43.76
CA ALA A 569 -21.42 15.30 -44.10
C ALA A 569 -21.27 16.06 -45.43
N ARG A 570 -20.07 16.58 -45.75
CA ARG A 570 -19.79 17.22 -47.03
C ARG A 570 -19.85 16.22 -48.20
N ILE A 571 -19.33 15.00 -48.02
CA ILE A 571 -19.46 13.94 -49.04
C ILE A 571 -20.94 13.58 -49.26
N LEU A 572 -21.73 13.49 -48.19
CA LEU A 572 -23.17 13.22 -48.29
C LEU A 572 -23.95 14.36 -48.96
N ARG A 573 -23.54 15.62 -48.72
CA ARG A 573 -24.05 16.80 -49.43
C ARG A 573 -23.85 16.69 -50.94
N GLU A 574 -22.64 16.31 -51.38
CA GLU A 574 -22.33 16.15 -52.80
C GLU A 574 -23.16 15.05 -53.48
N ARG A 575 -23.57 14.04 -52.70
CA ARG A 575 -24.46 12.95 -53.16
C ARG A 575 -25.95 13.27 -53.06
N GLY A 576 -26.33 14.45 -52.56
CA GLY A 576 -27.72 14.83 -52.38
C GLY A 576 -28.47 14.02 -51.31
N LEU A 577 -27.77 13.50 -50.31
CA LEU A 577 -28.32 12.60 -49.27
C LEU A 577 -28.73 13.31 -47.97
N LEU A 578 -28.61 14.64 -47.91
CA LEU A 578 -28.95 15.45 -46.72
C LEU A 578 -30.12 16.40 -47.01
N SER A 579 -30.95 16.66 -46.01
CA SER A 579 -32.06 17.61 -46.15
C SER A 579 -31.59 19.07 -46.18
N ARG A 580 -32.46 19.97 -46.64
CA ARG A 580 -32.18 21.42 -46.62
C ARG A 580 -31.86 21.95 -45.22
N GLU A 581 -32.47 21.38 -44.18
CA GLU A 581 -32.25 21.80 -42.79
C GLU A 581 -30.85 21.42 -42.32
N ALA A 582 -30.45 20.16 -42.53
CA ALA A 582 -29.10 19.70 -42.19
C ALA A 582 -28.01 20.44 -43.00
N LEU A 583 -28.27 20.71 -44.28
CA LEU A 583 -27.37 21.50 -45.13
C LEU A 583 -27.23 22.95 -44.66
N ALA A 584 -28.29 23.57 -44.14
CA ALA A 584 -28.23 24.93 -43.61
C ALA A 584 -27.31 25.02 -42.37
N PHE A 585 -27.32 24.00 -41.51
CA PHE A 585 -26.37 23.91 -40.39
C PHE A 585 -24.96 23.64 -40.89
N LEU A 586 -24.77 22.63 -41.75
CA LEU A 586 -23.45 22.24 -42.28
C LEU A 586 -22.74 23.40 -42.99
N SER A 587 -23.47 24.24 -43.72
CA SER A 587 -22.90 25.38 -44.45
C SER A 587 -22.27 26.43 -43.52
N ARG A 588 -22.64 26.45 -42.23
CA ARG A 588 -22.01 27.33 -41.22
C ARG A 588 -20.62 26.84 -40.80
N LEU A 589 -20.22 25.64 -41.22
CA LEU A 589 -18.94 25.00 -40.94
C LEU A 589 -18.09 24.83 -42.21
N ASP A 590 -18.45 25.44 -43.35
CA ASP A 590 -17.72 25.24 -44.62
C ASP A 590 -16.27 25.73 -44.56
N GLU A 591 -16.00 26.83 -43.85
CA GLU A 591 -14.66 27.41 -43.67
C GLU A 591 -13.99 26.99 -42.35
N TRP A 592 -14.57 26.05 -41.59
CA TRP A 592 -14.00 25.62 -40.32
C TRP A 592 -12.72 24.79 -40.54
N ASP A 593 -11.67 25.10 -39.79
CA ASP A 593 -10.35 24.49 -39.89
C ASP A 593 -10.16 23.26 -38.99
N GLY A 594 -11.20 22.84 -38.26
CA GLY A 594 -11.18 21.69 -37.36
C GLY A 594 -10.73 22.01 -35.93
N ARG A 595 -10.30 23.25 -35.63
CA ARG A 595 -9.80 23.63 -34.30
C ARG A 595 -10.93 24.07 -33.37
N LEU A 596 -10.87 23.62 -32.13
CA LEU A 596 -11.77 24.06 -31.06
C LEU A 596 -11.11 25.19 -30.27
N THR A 597 -11.38 26.44 -30.68
CA THR A 597 -10.92 27.65 -29.99
C THR A 597 -12.08 28.41 -29.37
N THR A 598 -11.86 29.03 -28.20
CA THR A 598 -12.88 29.80 -27.46
C THR A 598 -13.37 31.05 -28.20
N LEU A 599 -12.65 31.49 -29.25
CA LEU A 599 -12.97 32.68 -30.03
C LEU A 599 -13.64 32.39 -31.39
N SER A 600 -13.70 31.13 -31.83
CA SER A 600 -14.28 30.75 -33.13
C SER A 600 -15.78 30.46 -33.01
N PRO A 601 -16.65 31.15 -33.78
CA PRO A 601 -18.07 30.80 -33.89
C PRO A 601 -18.30 29.37 -34.39
N GLU A 602 -17.44 28.90 -35.29
CA GLU A 602 -17.46 27.54 -35.83
C GLU A 602 -17.13 26.50 -34.76
N ALA A 603 -16.17 26.79 -33.87
CA ALA A 603 -15.86 25.93 -32.73
C ALA A 603 -17.07 25.76 -31.80
N THR A 604 -17.84 26.82 -31.52
CA THR A 604 -19.07 26.70 -30.74
C THR A 604 -20.12 25.80 -31.41
N LEU A 605 -20.18 25.79 -32.75
CA LEU A 605 -21.05 24.89 -33.49
C LEU A 605 -20.52 23.45 -33.50
N ALA A 606 -19.20 23.27 -33.56
CA ALA A 606 -18.56 21.98 -33.45
C ALA A 606 -18.77 21.36 -32.05
N GLU A 607 -18.81 22.15 -30.98
CA GLU A 607 -19.16 21.67 -29.64
C GLU A 607 -20.60 21.16 -29.56
N THR A 608 -21.57 21.78 -30.27
CA THR A 608 -22.93 21.23 -30.34
C THR A 608 -23.00 19.95 -31.16
N LEU A 609 -22.13 19.77 -32.16
CA LEU A 609 -21.96 18.49 -32.84
C LEU A 609 -21.45 17.41 -31.88
N LEU A 610 -20.37 17.67 -31.14
CA LEU A 610 -19.84 16.70 -30.17
C LEU A 610 -20.88 16.29 -29.12
N ALA A 611 -21.65 17.27 -28.61
CA ALA A 611 -22.74 17.00 -27.68
C ALA A 611 -23.88 16.16 -28.28
N ALA A 612 -24.14 16.27 -29.59
CA ALA A 612 -25.13 15.45 -30.29
C ALA A 612 -24.58 14.04 -30.59
N VAL A 613 -23.29 13.93 -30.89
CA VAL A 613 -22.62 12.69 -31.29
C VAL A 613 -22.48 11.68 -30.15
N HIS A 614 -22.07 12.13 -28.95
CA HIS A 614 -21.69 11.25 -27.82
C HIS A 614 -22.68 10.10 -27.52
N ARG A 615 -23.99 10.31 -27.74
CA ARG A 615 -25.04 9.30 -27.46
C ARG A 615 -25.92 9.00 -28.66
N SER A 616 -25.35 9.12 -29.86
CA SER A 616 -26.08 9.01 -31.14
C SER A 616 -26.14 7.57 -31.69
N LEU A 617 -25.16 6.72 -31.37
CA LEU A 617 -25.16 5.29 -31.71
C LEU A 617 -25.77 4.49 -30.56
N ARG A 618 -26.91 3.84 -30.80
CA ARG A 618 -27.66 3.09 -29.79
C ARG A 618 -28.10 1.73 -30.32
N PRO A 619 -28.02 0.66 -29.50
CA PRO A 619 -28.40 -0.68 -29.93
C PRO A 619 -29.92 -0.88 -30.03
N ASP A 620 -30.73 0.00 -29.43
CA ASP A 620 -32.18 -0.13 -29.25
C ASP A 620 -33.02 0.87 -30.07
N GLY A 621 -32.50 1.36 -31.21
CA GLY A 621 -33.20 2.31 -32.06
C GLY A 621 -32.76 2.31 -33.53
N ASP A 622 -33.03 3.41 -34.23
CA ASP A 622 -32.75 3.55 -35.67
C ASP A 622 -31.25 3.46 -36.05
N THR A 623 -30.34 3.52 -35.06
CA THR A 623 -28.90 3.34 -35.25
C THR A 623 -28.40 1.95 -34.85
N ALA A 624 -29.30 0.99 -34.58
CA ALA A 624 -28.96 -0.36 -34.14
C ALA A 624 -27.98 -1.06 -35.09
N THR A 625 -28.14 -0.93 -36.41
CA THR A 625 -27.21 -1.51 -37.40
C THR A 625 -25.79 -0.95 -37.25
N LEU A 626 -25.66 0.36 -37.03
CA LEU A 626 -24.35 0.99 -36.82
C LEU A 626 -23.78 0.60 -35.47
N ALA A 627 -24.59 0.66 -34.40
CA ALA A 627 -24.15 0.31 -33.05
C ALA A 627 -23.73 -1.16 -32.92
N ALA A 628 -24.41 -2.08 -33.61
CA ALA A 628 -24.03 -3.50 -33.64
C ALA A 628 -22.69 -3.76 -34.34
N ARG A 629 -22.27 -2.87 -35.26
CA ARG A 629 -21.02 -3.02 -36.01
C ARG A 629 -19.86 -2.24 -35.39
N PHE A 630 -20.14 -1.08 -34.81
CA PHE A 630 -19.10 -0.13 -34.37
C PHE A 630 -19.12 0.14 -32.86
N GLY A 631 -20.17 -0.26 -32.14
CA GLY A 631 -20.36 0.08 -30.73
C GLY A 631 -21.03 1.45 -30.52
N GLY A 632 -21.04 1.89 -29.26
CA GLY A 632 -21.63 3.15 -28.81
C GLY A 632 -20.58 4.17 -28.33
N GLY A 633 -21.05 5.29 -27.77
CA GLY A 633 -20.18 6.30 -27.17
C GLY A 633 -19.30 7.03 -28.18
N PHE A 634 -18.25 7.71 -27.67
CA PHE A 634 -17.27 8.34 -28.56
C PHE A 634 -16.41 7.32 -29.29
N ALA A 635 -16.08 6.20 -28.64
CA ALA A 635 -15.30 5.11 -29.23
C ALA A 635 -15.97 4.55 -30.50
N GLY A 636 -17.27 4.21 -30.43
CA GLY A 636 -17.97 3.66 -31.57
C GLY A 636 -18.14 4.66 -32.72
N VAL A 637 -18.28 5.95 -32.40
CA VAL A 637 -18.33 6.99 -33.44
C VAL A 637 -16.96 7.17 -34.10
N ALA A 638 -15.87 7.17 -33.33
CA ALA A 638 -14.53 7.22 -33.88
C ALA A 638 -14.28 6.02 -34.81
N PHE A 639 -14.66 4.82 -34.38
CA PHE A 639 -14.55 3.61 -35.19
C PHE A 639 -15.38 3.69 -36.49
N LEU A 640 -16.62 4.16 -36.41
CA LEU A 640 -17.48 4.40 -37.57
C LEU A 640 -16.84 5.40 -38.56
N LEU A 641 -16.41 6.57 -38.09
CA LEU A 641 -15.90 7.65 -38.95
C LEU A 641 -14.58 7.24 -39.62
N ARG A 642 -13.64 6.64 -38.87
CA ARG A 642 -12.38 6.11 -39.42
C ARG A 642 -12.64 5.08 -40.51
N THR A 643 -13.59 4.16 -40.27
CA THR A 643 -13.95 3.12 -41.25
C THR A 643 -14.58 3.72 -42.50
N VAL A 644 -15.57 4.62 -42.34
CA VAL A 644 -16.27 5.26 -43.46
C VAL A 644 -15.30 6.05 -44.34
N LEU A 645 -14.44 6.89 -43.74
CA LEU A 645 -13.50 7.69 -44.50
C LEU A 645 -12.41 6.84 -45.15
N GLY A 646 -11.87 5.84 -44.45
CA GLY A 646 -10.85 4.94 -45.02
C GLY A 646 -11.38 4.06 -46.16
N GLU A 647 -12.65 3.66 -46.12
CA GLU A 647 -13.29 2.98 -47.26
C GLU A 647 -13.54 3.95 -48.42
N TYR A 648 -14.07 5.14 -48.13
CA TYR A 648 -14.32 6.16 -49.14
C TYR A 648 -13.04 6.59 -49.87
N GLU A 649 -11.92 6.76 -49.17
CA GLU A 649 -10.64 7.11 -49.78
C GLU A 649 -10.09 5.99 -50.68
N ARG A 650 -10.40 4.73 -50.38
CA ARG A 650 -9.95 3.58 -51.16
C ARG A 650 -10.82 3.28 -52.38
N SER A 651 -12.15 3.35 -52.24
CA SER A 651 -13.10 2.89 -53.27
C SER A 651 -14.01 4.00 -53.82
N GLY A 652 -14.08 5.15 -53.17
CA GLY A 652 -15.08 6.17 -53.45
C GLY A 652 -16.48 5.80 -52.98
N GLU A 653 -16.67 4.72 -52.22
CA GLU A 653 -17.97 4.29 -51.70
C GLU A 653 -18.10 4.57 -50.19
N ILE A 654 -19.34 4.80 -49.73
CA ILE A 654 -19.64 4.94 -48.30
C ILE A 654 -20.25 3.62 -47.81
N PRO A 655 -19.65 2.90 -46.84
CA PRO A 655 -20.27 1.73 -46.26
C PRO A 655 -21.57 2.09 -45.55
N LEU A 656 -22.60 1.25 -45.69
CA LEU A 656 -23.91 1.47 -45.05
C LEU A 656 -24.45 2.89 -45.34
N ALA A 657 -24.30 3.36 -46.58
CA ALA A 657 -24.60 4.74 -46.95
C ALA A 657 -26.00 5.23 -46.50
N PRO A 658 -27.10 4.45 -46.60
CA PRO A 658 -28.39 4.87 -46.09
C PRO A 658 -28.40 5.12 -44.58
N GLU A 659 -27.83 4.20 -43.79
CA GLU A 659 -27.75 4.28 -42.34
C GLU A 659 -26.84 5.42 -41.88
N VAL A 660 -25.67 5.57 -42.52
CA VAL A 660 -24.73 6.67 -42.25
C VAL A 660 -25.37 8.01 -42.59
N ALA A 661 -26.05 8.14 -43.74
CA ALA A 661 -26.74 9.36 -44.11
C ALA A 661 -27.84 9.73 -43.11
N ALA A 662 -28.68 8.77 -42.71
CA ALA A 662 -29.74 8.99 -41.72
C ALA A 662 -29.19 9.37 -40.33
N TRP A 663 -28.05 8.78 -39.93
CA TRP A 663 -27.37 9.14 -38.69
C TRP A 663 -26.80 10.56 -38.74
N VAL A 664 -26.02 10.90 -39.78
CA VAL A 664 -25.43 12.24 -39.95
C VAL A 664 -26.52 13.31 -40.01
N GLU A 665 -27.59 13.09 -40.78
CA GLU A 665 -28.77 13.96 -40.85
C GLU A 665 -29.32 14.27 -39.45
N ARG A 666 -29.53 13.24 -38.62
CA ARG A 666 -30.05 13.39 -37.26
C ARG A 666 -29.12 14.18 -36.36
N VAL A 667 -27.82 13.87 -36.40
CA VAL A 667 -26.81 14.55 -35.60
C VAL A 667 -26.74 16.03 -35.96
N LEU A 668 -26.72 16.37 -37.26
CA LEU A 668 -26.70 17.76 -37.72
C LEU A 668 -27.94 18.53 -37.25
N ARG A 669 -29.13 17.92 -37.32
CA ARG A 669 -30.38 18.55 -36.86
C ARG A 669 -30.39 18.77 -35.35
N GLN A 670 -29.99 17.78 -34.57
CA GLN A 670 -29.88 17.91 -33.10
C GLN A 670 -28.84 18.97 -32.70
N ALA A 671 -27.71 19.04 -33.41
CA ALA A 671 -26.71 20.06 -33.20
C ALA A 671 -27.25 21.45 -33.55
N ALA A 672 -28.06 21.57 -34.62
CA ALA A 672 -28.71 22.81 -35.03
C ALA A 672 -29.74 23.32 -34.02
N GLU A 673 -30.53 22.42 -33.41
CA GLU A 673 -31.49 22.77 -32.36
C GLU A 673 -30.82 23.39 -31.12
N LYS A 674 -29.64 22.89 -30.76
CA LYS A 674 -28.84 23.38 -29.62
C LYS A 674 -27.93 24.54 -29.99
N ALA A 675 -27.74 24.82 -31.28
CA ALA A 675 -26.86 25.86 -31.75
C ALA A 675 -27.36 27.24 -31.31
N PRO A 676 -26.44 28.16 -30.90
CA PRO A 676 -26.84 29.51 -30.57
C PRO A 676 -27.45 30.22 -31.80
N LYS A 677 -28.61 30.87 -31.59
CA LYS A 677 -29.36 31.60 -32.63
C LYS A 677 -28.60 32.81 -33.18
N VAL A 678 -27.75 33.42 -32.36
CA VAL A 678 -26.79 34.44 -32.78
C VAL A 678 -25.40 33.85 -32.58
N PRO A 679 -24.55 33.78 -33.63
CA PRO A 679 -23.16 33.38 -33.45
C PRO A 679 -22.51 34.41 -32.52
N SER A 680 -22.09 33.99 -31.32
CA SER A 680 -21.37 34.89 -30.43
C SER A 680 -20.02 35.19 -31.08
N ARG A 681 -19.82 36.45 -31.51
CA ARG A 681 -18.50 36.94 -31.93
C ARG A 681 -17.66 37.15 -30.67
N GLY A 682 -17.00 36.09 -30.23
CA GLY A 682 -16.23 36.06 -28.99
C GLY A 682 -17.03 35.49 -27.81
N PRO A 683 -16.39 35.33 -26.65
CA PRO A 683 -17.03 34.76 -25.48
C PRO A 683 -18.26 35.62 -25.19
N VAL A 684 -19.44 35.00 -25.13
CA VAL A 684 -20.54 35.55 -24.32
C VAL A 684 -19.89 36.01 -23.02
N GLU A 685 -20.17 37.23 -22.55
CA GLU A 685 -19.65 37.78 -21.28
C GLU A 685 -20.07 36.88 -20.10
N ALA A 686 -19.48 35.68 -20.04
CA ALA A 686 -19.54 34.79 -18.92
C ALA A 686 -18.82 35.55 -17.82
N ARG A 687 -19.51 35.70 -16.68
CA ARG A 687 -18.93 36.31 -15.49
C ARG A 687 -17.52 35.72 -15.29
N PRO A 688 -16.48 36.56 -15.07
CA PRO A 688 -15.12 36.06 -14.86
C PRO A 688 -15.14 34.97 -13.80
N GLN A 689 -14.74 33.75 -14.18
CA GLN A 689 -14.65 32.63 -13.26
C GLN A 689 -13.47 32.87 -12.30
N ARG A 690 -13.62 32.45 -11.05
CA ARG A 690 -12.59 32.58 -10.03
C ARG A 690 -11.92 31.23 -9.79
N MET A 691 -10.61 31.25 -9.67
CA MET A 691 -9.86 30.20 -9.00
C MET A 691 -9.99 30.43 -7.49
N VAL A 692 -10.67 29.50 -6.83
CA VAL A 692 -10.99 29.57 -5.41
C VAL A 692 -9.76 29.15 -4.60
N TYR A 693 -9.35 29.98 -3.65
CA TYR A 693 -8.19 29.70 -2.81
C TYR A 693 -8.42 28.51 -1.87
N GLN A 694 -7.45 27.59 -1.87
CA GLN A 694 -7.50 26.27 -1.23
C GLN A 694 -8.68 25.41 -1.71
N ALA A 695 -9.15 25.67 -2.94
CA ALA A 695 -10.01 24.71 -3.61
C ALA A 695 -9.25 23.39 -3.78
N ASN A 696 -9.89 22.32 -3.36
CA ASN A 696 -9.41 20.96 -3.58
C ASN A 696 -10.44 20.18 -4.39
N LEU A 697 -10.18 18.89 -4.56
CA LEU A 697 -11.07 17.98 -5.28
C LEU A 697 -12.48 17.83 -4.66
N GLU A 698 -12.72 18.38 -3.46
CA GLU A 698 -14.02 18.39 -2.78
C GLU A 698 -14.86 19.64 -3.06
N GLY A 699 -14.31 20.64 -3.76
CA GLY A 699 -15.02 21.90 -4.00
C GLY A 699 -15.14 22.79 -2.77
N PHE A 700 -14.07 22.92 -1.98
CA PHE A 700 -14.01 23.83 -0.83
C PHE A 700 -14.46 25.26 -1.22
N PRO A 701 -15.21 25.97 -0.35
CA PRO A 701 -15.35 27.41 -0.50
C PRO A 701 -13.99 28.08 -0.26
N SER A 702 -13.84 29.33 -0.72
CA SER A 702 -12.61 30.08 -0.49
C SER A 702 -12.33 30.23 0.99
N LEU A 703 -11.16 29.78 1.45
CA LEU A 703 -10.71 29.97 2.82
C LEU A 703 -10.22 31.40 3.07
N ASP A 704 -9.92 32.14 2.00
CA ASP A 704 -9.60 33.56 2.01
C ASP A 704 -9.96 34.19 0.66
N PRO A 705 -11.13 34.86 0.55
CA PRO A 705 -11.56 35.47 -0.71
C PRO A 705 -10.62 36.54 -1.28
N GLN A 706 -9.68 37.07 -0.50
CA GLN A 706 -8.65 38.00 -0.99
C GLN A 706 -7.49 37.26 -1.69
N ALA A 707 -7.32 35.97 -1.39
CA ALA A 707 -6.35 35.10 -2.03
C ALA A 707 -6.86 34.50 -3.34
N ASP A 708 -8.18 34.52 -3.60
CA ASP A 708 -8.76 34.12 -4.89
C ASP A 708 -8.07 34.81 -6.07
N ARG A 709 -8.04 34.14 -7.22
CA ARG A 709 -7.55 34.70 -8.48
C ARG A 709 -8.60 34.60 -9.57
N LEU A 710 -8.48 35.44 -10.59
CA LEU A 710 -9.31 35.29 -11.78
C LEU A 710 -8.74 34.17 -12.64
N LEU A 711 -9.62 33.29 -13.11
CA LEU A 711 -9.26 32.32 -14.12
C LEU A 711 -8.89 33.10 -15.40
N PRO A 712 -7.74 32.82 -16.02
CA PRO A 712 -7.31 33.54 -17.21
C PRO A 712 -8.19 33.16 -18.41
N ARG A 713 -8.06 33.92 -19.50
CA ARG A 713 -8.74 33.59 -20.76
C ARG A 713 -7.91 32.56 -21.52
N PHE A 714 -8.52 31.41 -21.78
CA PHE A 714 -7.89 30.31 -22.50
C PHE A 714 -8.20 30.33 -23.99
N THR A 715 -7.26 29.84 -24.79
CA THR A 715 -7.43 29.57 -26.22
C THR A 715 -8.37 28.40 -26.45
N THR A 716 -8.28 27.36 -25.62
CA THR A 716 -9.16 26.19 -25.72
C THR A 716 -9.47 25.59 -24.35
N THR A 717 -10.72 25.17 -24.17
CA THR A 717 -11.24 24.52 -22.96
C THR A 717 -11.96 23.21 -23.29
N ALA A 718 -11.82 22.71 -24.51
CA ALA A 718 -12.50 21.51 -24.96
C ALA A 718 -11.83 20.26 -24.38
N VAL A 719 -12.55 19.50 -23.57
CA VAL A 719 -12.04 18.29 -22.89
C VAL A 719 -11.70 17.12 -23.83
N GLU A 720 -12.16 17.17 -25.08
CA GLU A 720 -11.94 16.13 -26.10
C GLU A 720 -10.80 16.44 -27.08
N THR A 721 -9.93 17.41 -26.75
CA THR A 721 -8.71 17.74 -27.52
C THR A 721 -7.45 17.50 -26.70
N ILE A 722 -6.30 17.35 -27.37
CA ILE A 722 -5.01 17.16 -26.67
C ILE A 722 -4.75 18.38 -25.79
N TRP A 723 -4.87 19.59 -26.36
CA TRP A 723 -4.80 20.82 -25.59
C TRP A 723 -6.14 21.12 -24.92
N SER A 724 -6.23 20.94 -23.61
CA SER A 724 -7.40 21.34 -22.80
C SER A 724 -6.93 22.10 -21.57
N GLN A 725 -6.97 23.43 -21.62
CA GLN A 725 -6.26 24.24 -20.63
C GLN A 725 -6.87 24.16 -19.23
N LEU A 726 -8.19 23.94 -19.09
CA LEU A 726 -8.83 23.76 -17.78
C LEU A 726 -8.39 22.48 -17.07
N GLY A 727 -8.00 21.47 -17.84
CA GLY A 727 -7.52 20.19 -17.32
C GLY A 727 -6.00 20.11 -17.23
N ASN A 728 -5.24 20.77 -18.10
CA ASN A 728 -3.78 20.71 -18.14
C ASN A 728 -3.16 21.19 -16.81
N SER A 729 -2.88 20.24 -15.92
CA SER A 729 -2.48 20.49 -14.53
C SER A 729 -0.99 20.30 -14.29
N TYR A 730 -0.30 19.73 -15.26
CA TYR A 730 1.14 19.59 -15.32
C TYR A 730 1.53 19.18 -16.75
N THR A 731 2.72 19.52 -17.21
CA THR A 731 3.29 18.95 -18.43
C THR A 731 4.77 18.69 -18.19
N GLN A 732 5.27 17.53 -18.62
CA GLN A 732 6.71 17.28 -18.77
C GLN A 732 7.02 16.82 -20.20
N ILE A 733 8.16 17.24 -20.72
CA ILE A 733 8.76 16.74 -21.97
C ILE A 733 10.20 16.37 -21.65
N VAL A 734 10.54 15.09 -21.77
CA VAL A 734 11.84 14.57 -21.36
C VAL A 734 12.66 14.17 -22.59
N ASP A 735 13.85 14.75 -22.69
CA ASP A 735 14.81 14.47 -23.74
C ASP A 735 15.87 13.48 -23.24
N LEU A 736 15.79 12.22 -23.67
CA LEU A 736 16.74 11.19 -23.24
C LEU A 736 18.07 11.24 -24.01
N ALA A 737 18.23 12.14 -24.98
CA ALA A 737 19.54 12.46 -25.57
C ALA A 737 20.33 13.45 -24.71
N ASP A 738 19.63 14.41 -24.10
CA ASP A 738 20.17 15.45 -23.22
C ASP A 738 19.16 15.76 -22.12
N ILE A 739 19.32 15.11 -20.96
CA ILE A 739 18.32 15.20 -19.87
C ILE A 739 18.14 16.63 -19.36
N ASP A 740 19.15 17.51 -19.52
CA ASP A 740 19.07 18.91 -19.13
C ASP A 740 18.30 19.80 -20.10
N ASN A 741 18.02 19.30 -21.31
CA ASN A 741 17.15 19.91 -22.30
C ASN A 741 15.65 19.59 -22.06
N SER A 742 15.34 18.81 -21.03
CA SER A 742 13.97 18.51 -20.62
C SER A 742 13.22 19.78 -20.21
N ARG A 743 11.88 19.72 -20.26
CA ARG A 743 11.00 20.86 -20.03
C ARG A 743 9.82 20.48 -19.16
N SER A 744 9.34 21.40 -18.31
CA SER A 744 8.14 21.18 -17.51
C SER A 744 7.32 22.47 -17.35
N PHE A 745 6.13 22.32 -16.79
CA PHE A 745 5.24 23.42 -16.41
C PHE A 745 4.18 22.93 -15.40
N LEU A 746 3.88 23.74 -14.38
CA LEU A 746 2.95 23.44 -13.29
C LEU A 746 2.06 24.67 -12.97
N PRO A 747 0.83 24.76 -13.51
CA PRO A 747 -0.07 25.85 -13.17
C PRO A 747 -0.71 25.69 -11.78
N PRO A 748 -1.08 26.80 -11.12
CA PRO A 748 -0.77 28.18 -11.51
C PRO A 748 0.59 28.67 -10.98
N GLY A 749 1.23 27.87 -10.12
CA GLY A 749 2.50 28.14 -9.44
C GLY A 749 2.76 27.09 -8.35
N ILE A 750 3.98 27.03 -7.85
CA ILE A 750 4.41 25.98 -6.90
C ILE A 750 4.00 26.27 -5.45
N SER A 751 3.77 27.52 -5.05
CA SER A 751 3.50 27.87 -3.65
C SER A 751 2.01 28.06 -3.37
N GLU A 752 1.55 27.67 -2.19
CA GLU A 752 0.19 27.98 -1.74
C GLU A 752 0.06 29.37 -1.12
N ASP A 753 1.14 29.95 -0.62
CA ASP A 753 1.07 31.21 0.11
C ASP A 753 0.84 32.40 -0.84
N PRO A 754 -0.25 33.17 -0.71
CA PRO A 754 -0.50 34.35 -1.56
C PRO A 754 0.55 35.46 -1.44
N ARG A 755 1.40 35.42 -0.40
CA ARG A 755 2.55 36.32 -0.21
C ARG A 755 3.76 35.90 -1.06
N SER A 756 3.82 34.64 -1.49
CA SER A 756 4.88 34.12 -2.34
C SER A 756 4.74 34.65 -3.77
N ARG A 757 5.87 34.98 -4.39
CA ARG A 757 5.91 35.32 -5.82
C ARG A 757 5.50 34.13 -6.69
N HIS A 758 5.69 32.90 -6.21
CA HIS A 758 5.39 31.65 -6.92
C HIS A 758 3.98 31.11 -6.66
N TYR A 759 3.07 31.98 -6.21
CA TYR A 759 1.66 31.63 -6.01
C TYR A 759 0.88 31.51 -7.32
N PHE A 760 1.26 32.31 -8.34
CA PHE A 760 0.48 32.50 -9.56
C PHE A 760 1.35 32.94 -10.76
N ASP A 761 2.65 32.64 -10.73
CA ASP A 761 3.66 33.10 -11.68
C ASP A 761 3.74 32.29 -12.98
N GLN A 762 3.22 31.06 -13.00
CA GLN A 762 3.24 30.22 -14.20
C GLN A 762 2.01 30.41 -15.10
N VAL A 763 1.11 31.33 -14.79
CA VAL A 763 -0.16 31.51 -15.52
C VAL A 763 0.03 31.94 -16.97
N ASP A 764 1.07 32.70 -17.29
CA ASP A 764 1.35 33.08 -18.67
C ASP A 764 1.79 31.86 -19.52
N LEU A 765 2.57 30.96 -18.94
CA LEU A 765 2.93 29.68 -19.56
C LEU A 765 1.67 28.84 -19.80
N TRP A 766 0.78 28.80 -18.81
CA TRP A 766 -0.50 28.08 -18.89
C TRP A 766 -1.37 28.55 -20.06
N VAL A 767 -1.53 29.87 -20.19
CA VAL A 767 -2.37 30.48 -21.22
C VAL A 767 -1.81 30.20 -22.63
N LYS A 768 -0.49 30.14 -22.77
CA LYS A 768 0.20 29.90 -24.05
C LYS A 768 0.45 28.41 -24.35
N GLY A 769 0.30 27.54 -23.36
CA GLY A 769 0.72 26.13 -23.45
C GLY A 769 2.24 25.99 -23.60
N GLU A 770 3.01 26.94 -23.08
CA GLU A 770 4.48 26.91 -23.13
C GLU A 770 5.05 26.19 -21.89
N THR A 771 6.22 25.58 -22.03
CA THR A 771 6.98 24.95 -20.94
C THR A 771 8.29 25.69 -20.69
N HIS A 772 8.81 25.59 -19.47
CA HIS A 772 10.12 26.12 -19.11
C HIS A 772 11.19 25.01 -19.04
N PRO A 773 12.49 25.35 -19.12
CA PRO A 773 13.57 24.39 -18.89
C PRO A 773 13.42 23.67 -17.54
N ALA A 774 13.70 22.37 -17.53
CA ALA A 774 13.58 21.51 -16.37
C ALA A 774 14.83 20.60 -16.23
N PRO A 775 16.01 21.19 -15.98
CA PRO A 775 17.25 20.43 -15.90
C PRO A 775 17.28 19.50 -14.68
N LEU A 776 18.13 18.46 -14.79
CA LEU A 776 18.38 17.49 -13.72
C LEU A 776 19.78 17.69 -13.12
N SER A 777 20.79 18.00 -13.96
CA SER A 777 22.15 18.19 -13.46
C SER A 777 22.24 19.43 -12.57
N ARG A 778 23.10 19.36 -11.56
CA ARG A 778 23.35 20.50 -10.66
C ARG A 778 23.79 21.75 -11.42
N GLU A 779 24.67 21.62 -12.42
CA GLU A 779 25.07 22.74 -13.27
C GLU A 779 23.88 23.35 -14.02
N GLY A 780 23.03 22.49 -14.59
CA GLY A 780 21.80 22.89 -15.25
C GLY A 780 20.86 23.67 -14.34
N VAL A 781 20.66 23.18 -13.11
CA VAL A 781 19.85 23.84 -12.07
C VAL A 781 20.42 25.19 -11.67
N LEU A 782 21.74 25.30 -11.47
CA LEU A 782 22.40 26.55 -11.06
C LEU A 782 22.22 27.68 -12.09
N ARG A 783 21.96 27.37 -13.37
CA ARG A 783 21.65 28.40 -14.39
C ARG A 783 20.35 29.16 -14.12
N TYR A 784 19.43 28.56 -13.36
CA TYR A 784 18.12 29.12 -13.05
C TYR A 784 17.94 29.39 -11.55
N GLN A 785 19.01 29.27 -10.75
CA GLN A 785 18.96 29.48 -9.31
C GLN A 785 18.43 30.87 -8.95
N GLU A 786 17.49 30.90 -8.01
CA GLU A 786 17.07 32.10 -7.30
C GLU A 786 17.67 32.17 -5.89
N SER A 787 17.52 31.11 -5.11
CA SER A 787 17.90 31.11 -3.69
C SER A 787 18.47 29.76 -3.25
N VAL A 788 19.25 29.79 -2.18
CA VAL A 788 19.82 28.60 -1.55
C VAL A 788 19.51 28.63 -0.06
N THR A 789 19.03 27.51 0.46
CA THR A 789 18.83 27.25 1.89
C THR A 789 19.74 26.09 2.29
N GLU A 790 20.52 26.27 3.35
CA GLU A 790 21.33 25.20 3.95
C GLU A 790 20.73 24.81 5.31
N LEU A 791 20.57 23.52 5.52
CA LEU A 791 20.05 22.94 6.75
C LEU A 791 21.09 21.97 7.32
N GLU A 792 21.18 21.92 8.64
CA GLU A 792 21.93 20.88 9.36
C GLU A 792 20.97 19.77 9.81
N TRP A 793 21.28 18.54 9.42
CA TRP A 793 20.49 17.35 9.74
C TRP A 793 21.29 16.41 10.65
N GLU A 794 20.84 16.22 11.89
CA GLU A 794 21.52 15.34 12.87
C GLU A 794 21.30 13.83 12.61
N GLY A 795 20.66 13.48 11.50
CA GLY A 795 20.15 12.14 11.25
C GLY A 795 18.83 11.87 11.98
N LEU A 796 18.17 10.77 11.60
CA LEU A 796 17.06 10.27 12.39
C LEU A 796 17.62 9.93 13.78
N LYS A 797 17.13 10.60 14.82
CA LYS A 797 17.48 10.21 16.18
C LYS A 797 17.09 8.75 16.33
N PRO A 798 18.00 7.87 16.79
CA PRO A 798 17.64 6.50 17.04
C PRO A 798 16.52 6.53 18.09
N VAL A 799 15.29 6.26 17.65
CA VAL A 799 14.38 5.47 18.49
C VAL A 799 15.21 4.24 18.79
N LEU A 800 15.52 3.99 20.07
CA LEU A 800 16.37 2.86 20.49
C LEU A 800 15.93 1.60 19.72
N LYS A 801 16.63 1.29 18.63
CA LYS A 801 16.40 0.12 17.81
C LYS A 801 16.97 -1.02 18.64
N SER A 802 16.11 -1.90 19.14
CA SER A 802 16.55 -3.18 19.70
C SER A 802 17.41 -3.87 18.64
N ALA A 803 18.63 -4.25 19.04
CA ALA A 803 19.62 -4.82 18.14
C ALA A 803 19.12 -6.11 17.46
N ALA A 804 19.59 -6.28 16.22
CA ALA A 804 19.62 -7.50 15.40
C ALA A 804 18.31 -7.97 14.74
N ALA A 805 18.05 -7.43 13.54
CA ALA A 805 17.38 -8.17 12.48
C ALA A 805 18.38 -9.19 11.87
N SER A 806 18.52 -10.36 12.51
CA SER A 806 18.83 -11.58 11.76
C SER A 806 17.58 -12.01 10.98
N GLU A 807 17.74 -12.83 9.93
CA GLU A 807 16.64 -13.45 9.16
C GLU A 807 15.41 -13.76 10.04
N PRO A 808 14.18 -13.48 9.57
CA PRO A 808 12.98 -13.61 10.39
C PRO A 808 12.82 -15.06 10.85
N LYS A 809 13.16 -15.31 12.11
CA LYS A 809 12.83 -16.58 12.78
C LYS A 809 11.30 -16.63 12.90
N PRO A 810 10.67 -17.78 12.62
CA PRO A 810 9.23 -17.91 12.84
C PRO A 810 8.92 -17.67 14.32
N LEU A 811 8.01 -16.74 14.60
CA LEU A 811 7.55 -16.43 15.95
C LEU A 811 6.96 -17.70 16.61
N LEU A 812 7.40 -18.00 17.84
CA LEU A 812 6.94 -19.16 18.59
C LEU A 812 5.65 -18.83 19.36
N ILE A 813 4.53 -19.38 18.93
CA ILE A 813 3.22 -19.19 19.55
C ILE A 813 2.81 -20.49 20.19
N GLY A 814 2.73 -20.48 21.52
CA GLY A 814 2.56 -21.70 22.29
C GLY A 814 1.49 -21.68 23.37
N ASN A 815 1.21 -22.87 23.89
CA ASN A 815 0.31 -23.09 25.02
C ASN A 815 0.86 -24.19 25.95
N ILE A 816 0.20 -24.40 27.09
CA ILE A 816 0.48 -25.54 27.97
C ILE A 816 0.04 -26.85 27.32
N LEU A 817 0.89 -27.87 27.44
CA LEU A 817 0.65 -29.17 26.81
C LEU A 817 0.10 -30.26 27.76
N ARG A 818 0.19 -30.05 29.08
CA ARG A 818 -0.18 -31.06 30.09
C ARG A 818 -1.63 -31.54 29.98
N GLY A 819 -2.60 -30.63 29.86
CA GLY A 819 -4.03 -30.96 29.77
C GLY A 819 -4.46 -31.64 28.45
N VAL A 820 -3.64 -31.52 27.41
CA VAL A 820 -3.84 -32.15 26.08
C VAL A 820 -3.27 -33.58 26.07
N VAL A 821 -2.13 -33.82 26.72
CA VAL A 821 -1.40 -35.11 26.65
C VAL A 821 -1.73 -36.05 27.81
N VAL A 822 -1.74 -35.57 29.06
CA VAL A 822 -1.71 -36.42 30.27
C VAL A 822 -3.08 -37.05 30.59
N THR A 823 -4.15 -36.48 30.06
CA THR A 823 -5.52 -36.97 30.21
C THR A 823 -5.88 -38.12 29.25
N SER A 824 -5.04 -38.42 28.27
CA SER A 824 -5.20 -39.55 27.33
C SER A 824 -4.55 -40.86 27.81
N ARG A 825 -3.66 -40.82 28.83
CA ARG A 825 -2.89 -41.99 29.31
C ARG A 825 -2.69 -42.10 30.83
N GLY A 826 -3.55 -41.50 31.65
CA GLY A 826 -3.71 -41.90 33.07
C GLY A 826 -2.55 -41.55 34.01
N GLY A 827 -1.96 -40.36 33.88
CA GLY A 827 -0.98 -39.81 34.83
C GLY A 827 -1.65 -38.90 35.88
N ARG A 828 -1.14 -38.90 37.12
CA ARG A 828 -1.74 -38.21 38.28
C ARG A 828 -1.55 -36.68 38.23
N SER A 829 -2.59 -35.95 37.85
CA SER A 829 -2.96 -34.71 38.55
C SER A 829 -4.47 -34.47 38.39
N ARG A 830 -5.03 -33.46 39.07
CA ARG A 830 -6.47 -33.27 39.29
C ARG A 830 -7.28 -33.33 37.98
N ALA A 831 -8.32 -34.17 37.99
CA ALA A 831 -9.41 -34.34 37.01
C ALA A 831 -9.26 -35.52 36.02
N GLN A 832 -10.34 -36.32 36.02
CA GLN A 832 -10.84 -37.31 35.06
C GLN A 832 -9.96 -37.69 33.85
N THR A 833 -9.77 -39.00 33.63
CA THR A 833 -9.38 -39.52 32.31
C THR A 833 -10.32 -38.95 31.26
N LEU A 834 -9.80 -38.15 30.31
CA LEU A 834 -10.64 -37.57 29.27
C LEU A 834 -11.17 -38.67 28.37
N SER A 835 -12.36 -38.45 27.81
CA SER A 835 -12.84 -39.32 26.74
C SER A 835 -11.90 -39.17 25.52
N PRO A 836 -11.71 -40.24 24.70
CA PRO A 836 -10.91 -40.12 23.48
C PRO A 836 -11.37 -38.98 22.55
N ALA A 837 -12.67 -38.68 22.52
CA ALA A 837 -13.23 -37.59 21.73
C ALA A 837 -12.81 -36.20 22.26
N THR A 838 -12.79 -36.02 23.59
CA THR A 838 -12.35 -34.77 24.21
C THR A 838 -10.86 -34.53 24.00
N ALA A 839 -10.04 -35.58 24.17
CA ALA A 839 -8.59 -35.48 23.94
C ALA A 839 -8.28 -35.09 22.48
N ALA A 840 -8.91 -35.77 21.52
CA ALA A 840 -8.74 -35.46 20.09
C ALA A 840 -9.20 -34.03 19.74
N PHE A 841 -10.29 -33.54 20.35
CA PHE A 841 -10.75 -32.17 20.14
C PHE A 841 -9.74 -31.13 20.65
N LEU A 842 -9.21 -31.31 21.86
CA LEU A 842 -8.23 -30.38 22.43
C LEU A 842 -6.91 -30.39 21.64
N GLU A 843 -6.48 -31.57 21.19
CA GLU A 843 -5.31 -31.75 20.33
C GLU A 843 -5.48 -31.04 18.99
N GLU A 844 -6.62 -31.23 18.30
CA GLU A 844 -6.93 -30.53 17.04
C GLU A 844 -6.90 -29.01 17.23
N ARG A 845 -7.52 -28.48 18.29
CA ARG A 845 -7.56 -27.04 18.57
C ARG A 845 -6.21 -26.47 19.00
N PHE A 846 -5.38 -27.27 19.66
CA PHE A 846 -4.00 -26.88 19.96
C PHE A 846 -3.20 -26.71 18.66
N LEU A 847 -3.17 -27.74 17.82
CA LEU A 847 -2.41 -27.75 16.57
C LEU A 847 -2.92 -26.72 15.55
N GLN A 848 -4.17 -26.27 15.69
CA GLN A 848 -4.74 -25.19 14.87
C GLN A 848 -4.10 -23.82 15.14
N LEU A 849 -3.63 -23.55 16.37
CA LEU A 849 -3.17 -22.22 16.78
C LEU A 849 -1.70 -22.16 17.21
N PHE A 850 -1.11 -23.26 17.66
CA PHE A 850 0.17 -23.26 18.38
C PHE A 850 1.23 -24.14 17.70
N ASN A 851 2.44 -23.60 17.55
CA ASN A 851 3.64 -24.28 17.05
C ASN A 851 4.71 -24.49 18.16
N TYR A 852 4.38 -24.11 19.39
CA TYR A 852 5.26 -24.09 20.55
C TYR A 852 4.51 -24.61 21.78
N ALA A 853 5.21 -25.25 22.72
CA ALA A 853 4.59 -25.82 23.90
C ALA A 853 5.42 -25.57 25.16
N THR A 854 4.75 -25.46 26.31
CA THR A 854 5.39 -25.46 27.63
C THR A 854 4.84 -26.58 28.50
N THR A 855 5.71 -27.20 29.30
CA THR A 855 5.40 -28.36 30.15
C THR A 855 4.57 -28.05 31.40
N GLU A 856 4.13 -26.80 31.61
CA GLU A 856 3.47 -26.32 32.82
C GLU A 856 4.22 -26.74 34.10
N ASN A 857 3.61 -27.55 34.98
CA ASN A 857 4.19 -27.90 36.27
C ASN A 857 5.11 -29.12 36.22
N ALA A 858 5.21 -29.83 35.09
CA ALA A 858 5.80 -31.16 35.03
C ALA A 858 7.28 -31.18 35.45
N PHE A 859 8.07 -30.15 35.11
CA PHE A 859 9.47 -30.07 35.53
C PHE A 859 9.67 -29.53 36.95
N LYS A 860 8.66 -29.03 37.67
CA LYS A 860 8.85 -28.44 39.01
C LYS A 860 9.41 -29.48 39.98
N TRP A 861 10.36 -29.09 40.84
CA TRP A 861 11.11 -30.05 41.67
C TRP A 861 10.21 -30.88 42.57
N ARG A 862 9.23 -30.25 43.22
CA ARG A 862 8.27 -30.95 44.07
C ARG A 862 7.41 -31.97 43.33
N GLU A 863 7.09 -31.72 42.06
CA GLU A 863 6.27 -32.62 41.22
C GLU A 863 7.12 -33.79 40.70
N MET A 864 8.34 -33.52 40.24
CA MET A 864 9.25 -34.55 39.75
C MET A 864 9.81 -35.46 40.84
N GLU A 865 10.08 -34.91 42.03
CA GLU A 865 10.75 -35.64 43.11
C GLU A 865 10.03 -35.38 44.45
N PRO A 866 8.79 -35.87 44.61
CA PRO A 866 8.04 -35.70 45.85
C PRO A 866 8.69 -36.45 47.02
N VAL A 867 9.50 -37.48 46.73
CA VAL A 867 10.28 -38.26 47.69
C VAL A 867 11.74 -38.24 47.25
N ARG A 868 12.65 -37.87 48.16
CA ARG A 868 14.10 -37.78 47.91
C ARG A 868 14.64 -39.04 47.22
N GLY A 869 15.34 -38.85 46.11
CA GLY A 869 15.96 -39.89 45.29
C GLY A 869 15.00 -40.68 44.39
N GLN A 870 13.70 -40.35 44.35
CA GLN A 870 12.71 -41.00 43.50
C GLN A 870 12.14 -39.99 42.50
N VAL A 871 12.88 -39.78 41.41
CA VAL A 871 12.48 -38.88 40.33
C VAL A 871 11.51 -39.59 39.39
N ASP A 872 10.32 -39.02 39.20
CA ASP A 872 9.32 -39.48 38.24
C ASP A 872 9.48 -38.74 36.91
N TYR A 873 9.90 -39.48 35.87
CA TYR A 873 10.04 -38.95 34.50
C TYR A 873 8.82 -39.25 33.62
N SER A 874 7.86 -40.05 34.10
CA SER A 874 6.83 -40.65 33.24
C SER A 874 5.96 -39.61 32.53
N GLU A 875 5.57 -38.55 33.24
CA GLU A 875 4.75 -37.47 32.68
C GLU A 875 5.54 -36.65 31.65
N ILE A 876 6.79 -36.30 31.97
CA ILE A 876 7.63 -35.48 31.10
C ILE A 876 8.02 -36.25 29.84
N ASP A 877 8.41 -37.51 29.97
CA ASP A 877 8.77 -38.36 28.82
C ASP A 877 7.57 -38.48 27.85
N ALA A 878 6.34 -38.52 28.37
CA ALA A 878 5.13 -38.52 27.55
C ALA A 878 4.89 -37.17 26.83
N ILE A 879 5.07 -36.04 27.52
CA ILE A 879 4.94 -34.70 26.93
C ILE A 879 6.00 -34.46 25.85
N VAL A 880 7.26 -34.84 26.13
CA VAL A 880 8.37 -34.73 25.19
C VAL A 880 8.12 -35.58 23.95
N GLN A 881 7.66 -36.83 24.12
CA GLN A 881 7.36 -37.69 22.98
C GLN A 881 6.22 -37.14 22.13
N TRP A 882 5.15 -36.63 22.75
CA TRP A 882 4.05 -36.02 22.02
C TRP A 882 4.50 -34.80 21.20
N ALA A 883 5.36 -33.95 21.76
CA ALA A 883 5.88 -32.77 21.07
C ALA A 883 6.75 -33.17 19.87
N LEU A 884 7.58 -34.20 20.01
CA LEU A 884 8.37 -34.78 18.91
C LEU A 884 7.48 -35.39 17.82
N ASP A 885 6.42 -36.10 18.20
CA ASP A 885 5.49 -36.74 17.26
C ASP A 885 4.72 -35.72 16.39
N HIS A 886 4.60 -34.46 16.86
CA HIS A 886 3.85 -33.38 16.21
C HIS A 886 4.70 -32.20 15.72
N ASP A 887 6.04 -32.31 15.77
CA ASP A 887 6.98 -31.25 15.37
C ASP A 887 6.76 -29.91 16.11
N ILE A 888 6.46 -29.99 17.41
CA ILE A 888 6.24 -28.83 18.28
C ILE A 888 7.50 -28.52 19.08
N VAL A 889 7.98 -27.27 19.03
CA VAL A 889 9.10 -26.82 19.85
C VAL A 889 8.68 -26.83 21.33
N LEU A 890 9.51 -27.39 22.21
CA LEU A 890 9.16 -27.57 23.62
C LEU A 890 10.05 -26.75 24.55
N LYS A 891 9.42 -26.00 25.46
CA LYS A 891 10.06 -25.33 26.60
C LYS A 891 9.85 -26.07 27.91
N GLY A 892 10.95 -26.33 28.60
CA GLY A 892 10.93 -26.85 29.97
C GLY A 892 10.70 -25.75 30.99
N HIS A 893 9.60 -25.84 31.73
CA HIS A 893 9.27 -24.98 32.86
C HIS A 893 9.06 -25.82 34.12
N THR A 894 9.85 -25.68 35.19
CA THR A 894 11.07 -24.86 35.36
C THR A 894 12.13 -25.64 36.15
N LEU A 895 13.41 -25.33 35.95
CA LEU A 895 14.51 -26.02 36.63
C LEU A 895 14.58 -25.64 38.12
N VAL A 896 14.49 -24.34 38.43
CA VAL A 896 14.67 -23.79 39.78
C VAL A 896 13.55 -22.79 40.09
N TRP A 897 12.80 -23.06 41.17
CA TRP A 897 11.80 -22.13 41.70
C TRP A 897 11.85 -22.11 43.22
N GLY A 898 12.18 -20.96 43.80
CA GLY A 898 12.38 -20.79 45.24
C GLY A 898 11.10 -20.74 46.08
N ASN A 899 9.94 -21.10 45.54
CA ASN A 899 8.65 -20.96 46.20
C ASN A 899 8.43 -21.97 47.33
N GLN A 900 8.81 -21.55 48.55
CA GLN A 900 8.78 -22.37 49.76
C GLN A 900 7.35 -22.71 50.19
N GLY A 901 7.12 -23.94 50.67
CA GLY A 901 5.80 -24.38 51.17
C GLY A 901 4.74 -24.63 50.07
N LYS A 902 5.03 -24.31 48.81
CA LYS A 902 4.17 -24.58 47.64
C LYS A 902 4.89 -25.50 46.64
N GLN A 903 4.79 -25.24 45.34
CA GLN A 903 5.22 -26.15 44.27
C GLN A 903 6.71 -26.08 43.92
N GLY A 904 7.47 -25.09 44.40
CA GLY A 904 8.86 -24.86 43.99
C GLY A 904 9.88 -25.77 44.71
N VAL A 905 9.75 -25.89 46.04
CA VAL A 905 10.70 -26.61 46.90
C VAL A 905 10.04 -27.88 47.47
N PRO A 906 10.62 -29.08 47.29
CA PRO A 906 10.10 -30.31 47.92
C PRO A 906 10.22 -30.26 49.45
N ALA A 907 9.23 -30.82 50.16
CA ALA A 907 9.22 -30.81 51.63
C ALA A 907 10.47 -31.46 52.25
N TRP A 908 10.98 -32.55 51.64
CA TRP A 908 12.18 -33.23 52.13
C TRP A 908 13.46 -32.39 51.96
N LEU A 909 13.47 -31.41 51.03
CA LEU A 909 14.64 -30.55 50.81
C LEU A 909 14.76 -29.49 51.92
N GLU A 910 13.64 -29.15 52.58
CA GLU A 910 13.63 -28.25 53.75
C GLU A 910 14.29 -28.88 54.99
N GLU A 911 14.35 -30.21 55.05
CA GLU A 911 14.99 -30.97 56.12
C GLU A 911 16.49 -31.18 55.90
N VAL A 912 17.01 -30.84 54.72
CA VAL A 912 18.43 -31.00 54.37
C VAL A 912 19.26 -29.84 54.95
N PRO A 913 20.44 -30.11 55.58
CA PRO A 913 21.34 -29.06 56.00
C PRO A 913 21.71 -28.12 54.84
N ARG A 914 21.66 -26.80 55.05
CA ARG A 914 21.88 -25.79 53.99
C ARG A 914 23.18 -25.98 53.19
N GLN A 915 24.23 -26.51 53.83
CA GLN A 915 25.53 -26.77 53.19
C GLN A 915 25.47 -27.89 52.12
N GLU A 916 24.46 -28.78 52.18
CA GLU A 916 24.27 -29.88 51.22
C GLU A 916 23.34 -29.51 50.07
N VAL A 917 22.51 -28.45 50.21
CA VAL A 917 21.48 -28.08 49.22
C VAL A 917 22.11 -27.63 47.90
N GLU A 918 23.26 -26.96 47.92
CA GLU A 918 23.94 -26.50 46.69
C GLU A 918 24.30 -27.67 45.77
N ALA A 919 24.82 -28.78 46.33
CA ALA A 919 25.16 -29.96 45.56
C ALA A 919 23.92 -30.63 44.95
N LEU A 920 22.81 -30.68 45.70
CA LEU A 920 21.55 -31.23 45.21
C LEU A 920 20.94 -30.37 44.10
N LEU A 921 20.98 -29.05 44.25
CA LEU A 921 20.51 -28.11 43.24
C LEU A 921 21.34 -28.21 41.96
N LYS A 922 22.67 -28.30 42.08
CA LYS A 922 23.55 -28.52 40.95
C LYS A 922 23.23 -29.82 40.22
N ASN A 923 23.15 -30.94 40.94
CA ASN A 923 22.87 -32.25 40.35
C ASN A 923 21.54 -32.23 39.60
N ARG A 924 20.49 -31.66 40.20
CA ARG A 924 19.19 -31.51 39.54
C ARG A 924 19.28 -30.76 38.22
N VAL A 925 19.88 -29.56 38.24
CA VAL A 925 19.98 -28.72 37.03
C VAL A 925 20.72 -29.49 35.93
N GLN A 926 21.85 -30.10 36.27
CA GLN A 926 22.66 -30.81 35.29
C GLN A 926 21.99 -32.08 34.77
N GLU A 927 21.42 -32.91 35.65
CA GLU A 927 20.78 -34.17 35.27
C GLU A 927 19.54 -33.94 34.39
N ILE A 928 18.68 -32.98 34.74
CA ILE A 928 17.47 -32.68 33.96
C ILE A 928 17.84 -32.10 32.59
N VAL A 929 18.72 -31.10 32.54
CA VAL A 929 19.13 -30.49 31.26
C VAL A 929 19.86 -31.50 30.37
N ALA A 930 20.75 -32.32 30.92
CA ALA A 930 21.47 -33.34 30.16
C ALA A 930 20.55 -34.46 29.64
N ARG A 931 19.56 -34.90 30.45
CA ARG A 931 18.62 -35.96 30.05
C ARG A 931 17.82 -35.58 28.80
N TYR A 932 17.40 -34.33 28.69
CA TYR A 932 16.51 -33.85 27.62
C TYR A 932 17.23 -33.03 26.55
N ALA A 933 18.57 -33.02 26.55
CA ALA A 933 19.36 -32.35 25.51
C ALA A 933 18.98 -32.86 24.10
N GLY A 934 18.69 -31.91 23.20
CA GLY A 934 18.25 -32.19 21.82
C GLY A 934 16.77 -32.59 21.68
N ARG A 935 16.00 -32.55 22.77
CA ARG A 935 14.53 -32.78 22.79
C ARG A 935 13.75 -31.67 23.50
N VAL A 936 14.42 -30.91 24.36
CA VAL A 936 13.93 -29.68 24.98
C VAL A 936 14.99 -28.61 24.75
N ASP A 937 14.69 -27.68 23.84
CA ASP A 937 15.66 -26.70 23.34
C ASP A 937 15.65 -25.39 24.15
N ILE A 938 14.62 -25.18 24.97
CA ILE A 938 14.35 -23.93 25.68
C ILE A 938 14.06 -24.23 27.15
N TRP A 939 14.70 -23.50 28.09
CA TRP A 939 14.54 -23.70 29.53
C TRP A 939 14.23 -22.41 30.28
N ASP A 940 13.14 -22.41 31.04
CA ASP A 940 12.98 -21.47 32.17
C ASP A 940 13.88 -21.98 33.30
N VAL A 941 15.09 -21.42 33.41
CA VAL A 941 16.11 -21.88 34.36
C VAL A 941 15.78 -21.44 35.78
N LEU A 942 15.46 -20.15 35.94
CA LEU A 942 15.19 -19.53 37.23
C LEU A 942 13.86 -18.79 37.17
N ASN A 943 12.91 -19.22 38.00
CA ASN A 943 11.56 -18.69 38.06
C ASN A 943 11.38 -17.78 39.30
N GLU A 944 10.87 -16.57 39.07
CA GLU A 944 10.45 -15.57 40.06
C GLU A 944 11.54 -15.10 41.06
N PRO A 945 12.79 -14.82 40.60
CA PRO A 945 13.89 -14.52 41.51
C PRO A 945 13.78 -13.19 42.28
N LEU A 946 12.96 -12.23 41.83
CA LEU A 946 12.71 -10.99 42.57
C LEU A 946 11.74 -11.21 43.74
N HIS A 947 10.92 -12.25 43.68
CA HIS A 947 9.86 -12.54 44.64
C HIS A 947 10.19 -13.71 45.56
N GLU A 948 10.95 -14.69 45.08
CA GLU A 948 11.25 -15.93 45.81
C GLU A 948 12.72 -16.01 46.24
N ARG A 949 12.96 -16.19 47.54
CA ARG A 949 14.30 -16.01 48.15
C ARG A 949 14.91 -17.27 48.76
N TRP A 950 14.28 -18.43 48.61
CA TRP A 950 14.65 -19.62 49.39
C TRP A 950 16.11 -20.05 49.17
N PHE A 951 16.62 -19.97 47.93
CA PHE A 951 18.00 -20.36 47.59
C PHE A 951 19.06 -19.28 47.87
N GLU A 952 18.70 -18.09 48.35
CA GLU A 952 19.66 -16.97 48.56
C GLU A 952 20.75 -17.27 49.60
N PHE A 953 20.59 -18.30 50.44
CA PHE A 953 21.66 -18.73 51.35
C PHE A 953 22.86 -19.37 50.62
N ILE A 954 22.71 -19.72 49.34
CA ILE A 954 23.79 -20.16 48.46
C ILE A 954 24.36 -18.91 47.76
N PRO A 955 25.63 -18.56 47.99
CA PRO A 955 26.25 -17.41 47.33
C PRO A 955 26.20 -17.53 45.81
N ASP A 956 25.75 -16.45 45.15
CA ASP A 956 25.62 -16.32 43.70
C ASP A 956 24.84 -17.45 43.01
N TYR A 957 23.87 -18.05 43.72
CA TYR A 957 23.12 -19.21 43.20
C TYR A 957 22.46 -18.92 41.84
N ALA A 958 21.93 -17.71 41.64
CA ALA A 958 21.30 -17.31 40.39
C ALA A 958 22.28 -17.39 39.21
N VAL A 959 23.53 -16.95 39.37
CA VAL A 959 24.56 -17.09 38.32
C VAL A 959 24.92 -18.56 38.11
N LYS A 960 25.11 -19.30 39.22
CA LYS A 960 25.52 -20.71 39.20
C LYS A 960 24.52 -21.61 38.47
N VAL A 961 23.22 -21.43 38.66
CA VAL A 961 22.21 -22.30 38.02
C VAL A 961 22.20 -22.15 36.50
N PHE A 962 22.43 -20.94 35.97
CA PHE A 962 22.59 -20.73 34.52
C PHE A 962 23.90 -21.35 34.01
N GLN A 963 25.00 -21.23 34.76
CA GLN A 963 26.28 -21.86 34.40
C GLN A 963 26.15 -23.38 34.37
N TRP A 964 25.54 -24.00 35.37
CA TRP A 964 25.32 -25.45 35.42
C TRP A 964 24.41 -25.93 34.28
N ALA A 965 23.36 -25.17 33.92
CA ALA A 965 22.51 -25.49 32.79
C ALA A 965 23.27 -25.42 31.46
N ARG A 966 24.08 -24.37 31.24
CA ARG A 966 24.94 -24.22 30.06
C ARG A 966 25.99 -25.33 29.95
N GLU A 967 26.59 -25.72 31.08
CA GLU A 967 27.54 -26.84 31.15
C GLU A 967 26.89 -28.16 30.73
N ALA A 968 25.63 -28.40 31.12
CA ALA A 968 24.90 -29.62 30.81
C ALA A 968 24.39 -29.68 29.37
N ASN A 969 23.99 -28.54 28.78
CA ASN A 969 23.66 -28.43 27.36
C ASN A 969 24.14 -27.08 26.79
N PRO A 970 25.28 -27.05 26.07
CA PRO A 970 25.82 -25.84 25.49
C PRO A 970 24.90 -25.15 24.47
N LYS A 971 23.95 -25.89 23.87
CA LYS A 971 23.06 -25.42 22.81
C LYS A 971 21.68 -24.97 23.28
N ALA A 972 21.34 -25.18 24.56
CA ALA A 972 20.04 -24.77 25.09
C ALA A 972 19.90 -23.24 25.11
N LEU A 973 18.68 -22.75 24.86
CA LEU A 973 18.29 -21.37 25.12
C LEU A 973 17.83 -21.24 26.57
N LEU A 974 18.53 -20.41 27.36
CA LEU A 974 18.35 -20.29 28.80
C LEU A 974 17.62 -18.99 29.16
N LEU A 975 16.44 -19.12 29.77
CA LEU A 975 15.61 -17.99 30.19
C LEU A 975 15.61 -17.79 31.70
N ILE A 976 15.53 -16.52 32.09
CA ILE A 976 15.10 -16.07 33.41
C ILE A 976 13.64 -15.63 33.33
N ASN A 977 12.79 -16.00 34.29
CA ASN A 977 11.34 -15.78 34.20
C ASN A 977 10.80 -15.03 35.43
N GLU A 978 9.97 -13.99 35.23
CA GLU A 978 9.46 -13.15 36.35
C GLU A 978 8.07 -12.56 36.08
N TYR A 979 7.28 -12.37 37.16
CA TYR A 979 5.97 -11.71 37.14
C TYR A 979 6.01 -10.28 37.68
N GLY A 980 4.94 -9.52 37.46
CA GLY A 980 4.81 -8.15 37.98
C GLY A 980 5.65 -7.11 37.20
N VAL A 981 6.17 -7.51 36.05
CA VAL A 981 7.09 -6.70 35.22
C VAL A 981 6.42 -5.95 34.08
N LEU A 982 5.08 -5.95 34.02
CA LEU A 982 4.29 -5.16 33.05
C LEU A 982 3.98 -3.73 33.54
N THR A 983 4.70 -3.28 34.57
CA THR A 983 4.71 -1.89 35.04
C THR A 983 6.10 -1.32 34.79
N GLU A 984 6.22 -0.01 34.62
CA GLU A 984 7.52 0.65 34.39
C GLU A 984 8.52 0.39 35.52
N ASP A 985 8.08 0.47 36.78
CA ASP A 985 8.90 0.16 37.96
C ASP A 985 9.31 -1.33 37.98
N GLY A 986 8.36 -2.23 37.73
CA GLY A 986 8.64 -3.68 37.67
C GLY A 986 9.61 -4.05 36.55
N ALA A 987 9.38 -3.54 35.34
CA ALA A 987 10.24 -3.74 34.18
C ALA A 987 11.66 -3.21 34.43
N THR A 988 11.76 -2.01 35.04
CA THR A 988 13.06 -1.39 35.34
C THR A 988 13.85 -2.20 36.38
N LYS A 989 13.20 -2.62 37.47
CA LYS A 989 13.82 -3.49 38.49
C LYS A 989 14.28 -4.81 37.91
N TYR A 990 13.46 -5.42 37.05
CA TYR A 990 13.79 -6.69 36.44
C TYR A 990 14.93 -6.55 35.41
N ALA A 991 14.87 -5.54 34.54
CA ALA A 991 15.95 -5.24 33.61
C ALA A 991 17.30 -5.02 34.33
N GLN A 992 17.30 -4.28 35.45
CA GLN A 992 18.51 -4.09 36.25
C GLN A 992 19.02 -5.41 36.85
N TYR A 993 18.13 -6.22 37.42
CA TYR A 993 18.51 -7.51 37.99
C TYR A 993 19.13 -8.45 36.95
N VAL A 994 18.59 -8.49 35.73
CA VAL A 994 19.16 -9.29 34.63
C VAL A 994 20.53 -8.75 34.22
N ARG A 995 20.71 -7.43 34.11
CA ARG A 995 22.02 -6.82 33.83
C ARG A 995 23.06 -7.18 34.89
N ASP A 996 22.70 -7.11 36.17
CA ASP A 996 23.59 -7.48 37.28
C ASP A 996 24.04 -8.95 37.20
N LEU A 997 23.16 -9.86 36.74
CA LEU A 997 23.50 -11.27 36.53
C LEU A 997 24.41 -11.48 35.31
N LEU A 998 24.13 -10.78 34.21
CA LEU A 998 24.97 -10.81 33.00
C LEU A 998 26.39 -10.30 33.30
N GLU A 999 26.52 -9.20 34.04
CA GLU A 999 27.81 -8.64 34.49
C GLU A 999 28.60 -9.62 35.36
N LYS A 1000 27.90 -10.45 36.16
CA LYS A 1000 28.50 -11.52 36.96
C LYS A 1000 28.77 -12.81 36.18
N GLY A 1001 28.49 -12.84 34.88
CA GLY A 1001 28.80 -13.96 33.99
C GLY A 1001 27.73 -15.06 33.95
N ALA A 1002 26.46 -14.74 34.20
CA ALA A 1002 25.35 -15.66 33.97
C ALA A 1002 25.06 -15.78 32.46
N PRO A 1003 25.06 -17.00 31.86
CA PRO A 1003 24.79 -17.19 30.43
C PRO A 1003 23.28 -17.19 30.12
N ILE A 1004 22.62 -16.04 30.26
CA ILE A 1004 21.19 -15.84 29.98
C ILE A 1004 21.02 -15.46 28.50
N ASP A 1005 20.14 -16.16 27.77
CA ASP A 1005 19.90 -15.91 26.35
C ASP A 1005 18.62 -15.12 26.08
N ALA A 1006 17.63 -15.17 26.97
CA ALA A 1006 16.37 -14.45 26.81
C ALA A 1006 15.71 -14.11 28.16
N ILE A 1007 14.83 -13.11 28.12
CA ILE A 1007 14.07 -12.61 29.28
C ILE A 1007 12.62 -13.09 29.16
N GLY A 1008 12.19 -13.86 30.15
CA GLY A 1008 10.84 -14.37 30.32
C GLY A 1008 9.95 -13.43 31.13
N ILE A 1009 8.71 -13.25 30.65
CA ILE A 1009 7.70 -12.35 31.20
C ILE A 1009 6.42 -13.13 31.52
N GLN A 1010 6.06 -13.21 32.80
CA GLN A 1010 4.78 -13.74 33.25
C GLN A 1010 3.70 -12.64 33.28
N ALA A 1011 2.80 -12.70 32.33
CA ALA A 1011 1.66 -11.81 32.11
C ALA A 1011 0.34 -12.42 32.63
N HIS A 1012 0.23 -12.56 33.95
CA HIS A 1012 -1.03 -12.99 34.57
C HIS A 1012 -1.97 -11.81 34.83
N ILE A 1013 -2.76 -11.46 33.83
CA ILE A 1013 -3.59 -10.26 33.80
C ILE A 1013 -4.72 -10.36 34.82
N SER A 1014 -4.78 -9.39 35.73
CA SER A 1014 -5.90 -9.19 36.64
C SER A 1014 -6.75 -7.98 36.22
N GLU A 1015 -6.08 -6.94 35.73
CA GLU A 1015 -6.68 -5.73 35.17
C GLU A 1015 -6.06 -5.46 33.80
N PRO A 1016 -6.81 -4.92 32.82
CA PRO A 1016 -6.28 -4.61 31.50
C PRO A 1016 -5.07 -3.69 31.59
N VAL A 1017 -3.93 -4.10 31.05
CA VAL A 1017 -2.75 -3.25 30.86
C VAL A 1017 -2.91 -2.54 29.51
N PRO A 1018 -3.00 -1.20 29.48
CA PRO A 1018 -3.07 -0.45 28.23
C PRO A 1018 -1.89 -0.77 27.30
N ALA A 1019 -2.12 -0.76 25.98
CA ALA A 1019 -1.11 -1.14 25.00
C ALA A 1019 0.17 -0.28 25.07
N ASP A 1020 0.04 1.01 25.38
CA ASP A 1020 1.17 1.91 25.55
C ASP A 1020 2.00 1.57 26.80
N GLN A 1021 1.34 1.14 27.88
CA GLN A 1021 2.03 0.66 29.09
C GLN A 1021 2.71 -0.69 28.84
N LEU A 1022 2.02 -1.62 28.17
CA LEU A 1022 2.59 -2.90 27.76
C LEU A 1022 3.82 -2.68 26.88
N ARG A 1023 3.72 -1.82 25.86
CA ARG A 1023 4.83 -1.47 24.98
C ARG A 1023 6.01 -0.88 25.74
N ARG A 1024 5.78 0.10 26.63
CA ARG A 1024 6.86 0.69 27.46
C ARG A 1024 7.58 -0.34 28.33
N ALA A 1025 6.83 -1.25 28.96
CA ALA A 1025 7.43 -2.31 29.77
C ALA A 1025 8.31 -3.24 28.91
N LEU A 1026 7.84 -3.60 27.71
CA LEU A 1026 8.62 -4.39 26.75
C LEU A 1026 9.87 -3.63 26.27
N ASP A 1027 9.77 -2.33 25.95
CA ASP A 1027 10.90 -1.52 25.52
C ASP A 1027 12.00 -1.44 26.61
N ILE A 1028 11.61 -1.30 27.89
CA ILE A 1028 12.54 -1.28 29.03
C ILE A 1028 13.31 -2.60 29.16
N LEU A 1029 12.59 -3.73 29.06
CA LEU A 1029 13.19 -5.07 29.15
C LEU A 1029 14.07 -5.37 27.94
N ALA A 1030 13.62 -4.99 26.73
CA ALA A 1030 14.41 -5.09 25.50
C ALA A 1030 15.70 -4.26 25.57
N GLY A 1031 15.72 -3.17 26.35
CA GLY A 1031 16.91 -2.38 26.65
C GLY A 1031 18.02 -3.13 27.41
N VAL A 1032 17.81 -4.38 27.82
CA VAL A 1032 18.90 -5.27 28.32
C VAL A 1032 19.72 -5.83 27.15
N GLY A 1033 19.16 -5.87 25.94
CA GLY A 1033 19.82 -6.42 24.74
C GLY A 1033 19.63 -7.93 24.54
N LEU A 1034 18.61 -8.53 25.17
CA LEU A 1034 18.22 -9.93 25.01
C LEU A 1034 16.80 -10.05 24.42
N PRO A 1035 16.51 -11.10 23.63
CA PRO A 1035 15.14 -11.46 23.24
C PRO A 1035 14.18 -11.59 24.43
N LEU A 1036 12.91 -11.33 24.16
CA LEU A 1036 11.80 -11.39 25.11
C LEU A 1036 10.90 -12.57 24.78
N HIS A 1037 10.57 -13.36 25.79
CA HIS A 1037 9.55 -14.40 25.69
C HIS A 1037 8.41 -14.01 26.66
N ILE A 1038 7.19 -13.85 26.16
CA ILE A 1038 6.01 -13.87 27.02
C ILE A 1038 5.81 -15.33 27.42
N THR A 1039 6.30 -15.69 28.59
CA THR A 1039 6.45 -17.07 29.05
C THR A 1039 5.17 -17.64 29.62
N GLU A 1040 4.30 -16.78 30.14
CA GLU A 1040 3.00 -17.15 30.71
C GLU A 1040 1.99 -16.03 30.49
N LEU A 1041 0.95 -16.24 29.69
CA LEU A 1041 -0.14 -15.28 29.50
C LEU A 1041 -1.47 -15.87 29.96
N SER A 1042 -2.12 -15.21 30.92
CA SER A 1042 -3.47 -15.58 31.37
C SER A 1042 -4.36 -14.34 31.41
N VAL A 1043 -5.47 -14.35 30.67
CA VAL A 1043 -6.45 -13.26 30.64
C VAL A 1043 -7.82 -13.80 31.04
N PRO A 1044 -8.52 -13.23 32.03
CA PRO A 1044 -9.81 -13.74 32.51
C PRO A 1044 -10.98 -13.40 31.57
N SER A 1045 -11.97 -14.29 31.52
CA SER A 1045 -13.17 -14.21 30.66
C SER A 1045 -14.49 -14.11 31.43
N SER A 1046 -14.47 -14.29 32.75
CA SER A 1046 -15.58 -14.02 33.67
C SER A 1046 -15.07 -13.93 35.11
N GLY A 1047 -15.73 -13.18 36.00
CA GLY A 1047 -15.32 -13.05 37.41
C GLY A 1047 -15.85 -14.18 38.31
N PRO A 1048 -15.36 -14.39 39.55
CA PRO A 1048 -14.12 -13.92 40.20
C PRO A 1048 -13.02 -15.01 40.29
N MET A 1049 -11.75 -14.60 40.32
CA MET A 1049 -10.73 -15.33 41.09
C MET A 1049 -10.50 -14.60 42.42
N GLY A 1050 -10.99 -15.16 43.53
CA GLY A 1050 -10.64 -14.68 44.88
C GLY A 1050 -11.29 -13.35 45.29
N ARG A 1051 -11.45 -13.17 46.60
CA ARG A 1051 -12.14 -12.01 47.20
C ARG A 1051 -11.27 -10.75 47.07
N GLN A 1052 -11.36 -9.96 45.99
CA GLN A 1052 -11.42 -8.46 46.07
C GLN A 1052 -11.49 -7.66 44.76
N ALA A 1053 -11.23 -8.18 43.55
CA ALA A 1053 -11.03 -7.32 42.36
C ALA A 1053 -11.83 -7.66 41.08
N ALA A 1054 -13.04 -8.23 41.20
CA ALA A 1054 -13.80 -8.75 40.04
C ALA A 1054 -15.02 -7.88 39.67
N ARG A 1055 -14.85 -6.86 38.82
CA ARG A 1055 -16.03 -6.10 38.30
C ARG A 1055 -16.18 -6.01 36.76
N ASN A 1056 -15.17 -6.33 35.92
CA ASN A 1056 -15.19 -5.87 34.50
C ASN A 1056 -14.85 -6.88 33.37
N TRP A 1057 -14.64 -8.18 33.58
CA TRP A 1057 -14.24 -9.13 32.50
C TRP A 1057 -15.42 -9.97 31.96
N THR A 1058 -15.59 -10.00 30.63
CA THR A 1058 -16.47 -10.91 29.86
C THR A 1058 -15.63 -11.72 28.84
N GLU A 1059 -16.22 -12.71 28.16
CA GLU A 1059 -15.50 -13.47 27.12
C GLU A 1059 -15.11 -12.59 25.92
N GLU A 1060 -15.93 -11.59 25.62
CA GLU A 1060 -15.63 -10.56 24.61
C GLU A 1060 -14.48 -9.66 25.07
N ALA A 1061 -14.50 -9.21 26.33
CA ALA A 1061 -13.40 -8.41 26.88
C ALA A 1061 -12.08 -9.20 26.91
N GLN A 1062 -12.14 -10.51 27.19
CA GLN A 1062 -10.98 -11.40 27.09
C GLN A 1062 -10.47 -11.46 25.66
N ALA A 1063 -11.36 -11.60 24.67
CA ALA A 1063 -11.02 -11.68 23.26
C ALA A 1063 -10.39 -10.37 22.75
N GLU A 1064 -11.01 -9.23 23.04
CA GLU A 1064 -10.51 -7.90 22.69
C GLU A 1064 -9.12 -7.65 23.29
N TYR A 1065 -8.96 -8.00 24.58
CA TYR A 1065 -7.69 -7.79 25.26
C TYR A 1065 -6.60 -8.77 24.81
N LEU A 1066 -6.93 -10.04 24.55
CA LEU A 1066 -5.98 -11.00 23.98
C LEU A 1066 -5.55 -10.56 22.58
N GLU A 1067 -6.47 -10.08 21.75
CA GLU A 1067 -6.13 -9.52 20.45
C GLU A 1067 -5.21 -8.29 20.58
N LEU A 1068 -5.53 -7.35 21.47
CA LEU A 1068 -4.66 -6.20 21.78
C LEU A 1068 -3.27 -6.66 22.24
N PHE A 1069 -3.21 -7.58 23.20
CA PHE A 1069 -1.97 -8.07 23.78
C PHE A 1069 -1.11 -8.76 22.74
N PHE A 1070 -1.67 -9.72 21.98
CA PHE A 1070 -0.93 -10.43 20.95
C PHE A 1070 -0.46 -9.48 19.85
N ARG A 1071 -1.32 -8.57 19.35
CA ARG A 1071 -0.88 -7.59 18.35
C ARG A 1071 0.25 -6.69 18.87
N THR A 1072 0.14 -6.22 20.11
CA THR A 1072 1.17 -5.36 20.72
C THR A 1072 2.48 -6.11 20.93
N ALA A 1073 2.42 -7.36 21.40
CA ALA A 1073 3.58 -8.19 21.65
C ALA A 1073 4.25 -8.65 20.34
N ILE A 1074 3.48 -9.13 19.36
CA ILE A 1074 3.98 -9.54 18.03
C ILE A 1074 4.64 -8.37 17.30
N ALA A 1075 4.08 -7.16 17.41
CA ALA A 1075 4.66 -5.97 16.79
C ALA A 1075 5.95 -5.46 17.49
N HIS A 1076 6.32 -6.04 18.64
CA HIS A 1076 7.52 -5.65 19.34
C HIS A 1076 8.73 -6.49 18.85
N PRO A 1077 9.77 -5.89 18.25
CA PRO A 1077 10.85 -6.62 17.56
C PRO A 1077 11.67 -7.54 18.46
N ALA A 1078 11.73 -7.27 19.76
CA ALA A 1078 12.42 -8.15 20.70
C ALA A 1078 11.58 -9.38 21.14
N VAL A 1079 10.28 -9.45 20.84
CA VAL A 1079 9.44 -10.58 21.27
C VAL A 1079 9.57 -11.75 20.30
N GLU A 1080 10.17 -12.86 20.75
CA GLU A 1080 10.41 -14.05 19.93
C GLU A 1080 9.42 -15.20 20.24
N ALA A 1081 8.76 -15.17 21.40
CA ALA A 1081 7.79 -16.20 21.77
C ALA A 1081 6.66 -15.66 22.66
N ILE A 1082 5.46 -16.23 22.51
CA ILE A 1082 4.30 -16.00 23.38
C ILE A 1082 3.71 -17.35 23.78
N THR A 1083 3.57 -17.60 25.08
CA THR A 1083 2.93 -18.80 25.62
C THR A 1083 1.65 -18.43 26.38
N MET A 1084 0.51 -18.88 25.86
CA MET A 1084 -0.74 -18.87 26.61
C MET A 1084 -0.69 -19.92 27.71
N TRP A 1085 -1.10 -19.52 28.90
CA TRP A 1085 -1.04 -20.38 30.06
C TRP A 1085 -2.37 -21.11 30.29
N GLY A 1086 -2.73 -21.93 29.29
CA GLY A 1086 -3.85 -22.87 29.31
C GLY A 1086 -4.80 -22.72 28.12
N LEU A 1087 -5.24 -23.84 27.56
CA LEU A 1087 -6.15 -23.89 26.40
C LEU A 1087 -7.62 -24.02 26.82
N TRP A 1088 -7.89 -24.86 27.82
CA TRP A 1088 -9.23 -25.32 28.18
C TRP A 1088 -9.52 -25.09 29.66
N ASP A 1089 -10.68 -24.51 29.97
CA ASP A 1089 -11.08 -24.18 31.34
C ASP A 1089 -11.34 -25.40 32.23
N GLY A 1090 -11.50 -26.60 31.66
CA GLY A 1090 -11.67 -27.83 32.43
C GLY A 1090 -10.40 -28.31 33.13
N ASP A 1091 -9.22 -27.85 32.70
CA ASP A 1091 -7.93 -28.22 33.29
C ASP A 1091 -6.93 -27.05 33.19
N ILE A 1092 -7.17 -26.02 34.03
CA ILE A 1092 -6.36 -24.81 34.10
C ILE A 1092 -6.30 -24.30 35.54
N TRP A 1093 -5.15 -23.72 35.94
CA TRP A 1093 -4.99 -23.20 37.30
C TRP A 1093 -5.80 -21.93 37.58
N ARG A 1094 -6.14 -21.15 36.53
CA ARG A 1094 -7.07 -20.01 36.57
C ARG A 1094 -8.30 -20.30 35.70
N PRO A 1095 -9.39 -20.85 36.29
CA PRO A 1095 -10.63 -21.06 35.55
C PRO A 1095 -11.12 -19.77 34.89
N GLY A 1096 -11.61 -19.87 33.66
CA GLY A 1096 -12.05 -18.71 32.89
C GLY A 1096 -10.93 -18.01 32.12
N THR A 1097 -9.72 -18.57 32.03
CA THR A 1097 -8.63 -17.97 31.25
C THR A 1097 -8.27 -18.75 29.98
N GLY A 1098 -8.86 -19.94 29.78
CA GLY A 1098 -8.71 -20.71 28.55
C GLY A 1098 -9.45 -20.09 27.37
N LEU A 1099 -9.11 -20.56 26.18
CA LEU A 1099 -9.78 -20.25 24.91
C LEU A 1099 -11.00 -21.13 24.64
N ILE A 1100 -11.09 -22.24 25.39
CA ILE A 1100 -12.17 -23.22 25.34
C ILE A 1100 -12.78 -23.27 26.74
N ASP A 1101 -14.10 -23.14 26.83
CA ASP A 1101 -14.79 -23.25 28.12
C ASP A 1101 -14.85 -24.70 28.63
N ALA A 1102 -15.33 -24.90 29.86
CA ALA A 1102 -15.38 -26.22 30.49
C ALA A 1102 -16.25 -27.24 29.73
N ASP A 1103 -17.20 -26.77 28.91
CA ASP A 1103 -18.14 -27.59 28.14
C ASP A 1103 -17.67 -27.82 26.68
N LEU A 1104 -16.39 -27.53 26.38
CA LEU A 1104 -15.75 -27.70 25.07
C LEU A 1104 -16.27 -26.75 23.98
N ARG A 1105 -16.87 -25.63 24.36
CA ARG A 1105 -17.21 -24.56 23.41
C ARG A 1105 -16.01 -23.63 23.22
N LEU A 1106 -15.73 -23.31 21.97
CA LEU A 1106 -14.74 -22.28 21.62
C LEU A 1106 -15.25 -20.90 22.04
N LYS A 1107 -14.46 -20.18 22.81
CA LYS A 1107 -14.77 -18.81 23.23
C LYS A 1107 -14.45 -17.81 22.12
N PRO A 1108 -15.03 -16.59 22.15
CA PRO A 1108 -14.63 -15.48 21.27
C PRO A 1108 -13.10 -15.26 21.19
N SER A 1109 -12.39 -15.49 22.30
CA SER A 1109 -10.93 -15.37 22.37
C SER A 1109 -10.17 -16.37 21.50
N PHE A 1110 -10.69 -17.59 21.29
CA PHE A 1110 -10.12 -18.56 20.36
C PHE A 1110 -10.08 -17.99 18.94
N PHE A 1111 -11.20 -17.46 18.47
CA PHE A 1111 -11.33 -16.89 17.13
C PHE A 1111 -10.57 -15.57 16.98
N ALA A 1112 -10.46 -14.79 18.05
CA ALA A 1112 -9.63 -13.59 18.05
C ALA A 1112 -8.17 -13.93 17.79
N LEU A 1113 -7.65 -14.95 18.47
CA LEU A 1113 -6.30 -15.44 18.21
C LEU A 1113 -6.18 -16.12 16.85
N GLU A 1114 -7.17 -16.87 16.40
CA GLU A 1114 -7.16 -17.43 15.05
C GLU A 1114 -7.06 -16.33 13.97
N ARG A 1115 -7.72 -15.18 14.14
CA ARG A 1115 -7.59 -14.04 13.22
C ARG A 1115 -6.21 -13.39 13.30
N VAL A 1116 -5.69 -13.18 14.51
CA VAL A 1116 -4.37 -12.56 14.72
C VAL A 1116 -3.26 -13.46 14.17
N LEU A 1117 -3.38 -14.77 14.37
CA LEU A 1117 -2.39 -15.78 13.99
C LEU A 1117 -2.60 -16.30 12.57
N GLY A 1118 -3.80 -16.23 11.99
CA GLY A 1118 -4.09 -16.70 10.63
C GLY A 1118 -3.38 -15.93 9.52
N ALA A 1119 -2.84 -14.75 9.82
CA ALA A 1119 -1.90 -14.02 8.97
C ALA A 1119 -0.44 -14.54 9.08
N ALA A 1120 -0.09 -15.28 10.15
CA ALA A 1120 1.26 -15.74 10.47
C ALA A 1120 1.43 -17.28 10.48
N ALA A 1121 0.35 -18.06 10.65
CA ALA A 1121 0.40 -19.49 10.98
C ALA A 1121 0.56 -20.45 9.78
N LYS A 1122 0.75 -19.94 8.56
CA LYS A 1122 0.94 -20.77 7.36
C LYS A 1122 2.40 -21.00 6.95
N VAL A 1123 3.36 -20.60 7.79
CA VAL A 1123 4.78 -20.91 7.55
C VAL A 1123 5.10 -22.21 8.28
N SER A 1124 5.05 -23.34 7.57
CA SER A 1124 5.72 -24.55 8.06
C SER A 1124 7.22 -24.24 8.25
N PRO A 1125 7.86 -24.70 9.33
CA PRO A 1125 9.30 -24.55 9.46
C PRO A 1125 10.01 -25.21 8.27
N PRO A 1126 11.15 -24.68 7.80
CA PRO A 1126 11.95 -25.37 6.80
C PRO A 1126 12.33 -26.74 7.35
N GLN A 1127 12.05 -27.79 6.58
CA GLN A 1127 12.47 -29.16 6.90
C GLN A 1127 13.95 -29.13 7.28
N GLN A 1128 14.26 -29.46 8.54
CA GLN A 1128 15.64 -29.76 8.91
C GLN A 1128 16.08 -30.93 8.03
N GLN A 1129 16.97 -30.65 7.08
CA GLN A 1129 17.75 -31.69 6.44
C GLN A 1129 18.48 -32.44 7.54
N VAL A 1130 17.98 -33.64 7.85
CA VAL A 1130 18.73 -34.65 8.58
C VAL A 1130 19.93 -35.03 7.72
N VAL A 1131 21.04 -34.32 7.94
CA VAL A 1131 22.36 -34.80 7.53
C VAL A 1131 22.65 -36.01 8.43
N ARG A 1132 22.61 -37.20 7.83
CA ARG A 1132 23.17 -38.41 8.43
C ARG A 1132 24.67 -38.29 8.62
#